data_AF-A0A7S3T8M2-F1
#
_entry.id   AF-A0A7S3T8M2-F1
#
_cell.length_a   1.000
_cell.length_b   1.000
_cell.length_c   1.000
_cell.angle_alpha   90.00
_cell.angle_beta   90.00
_cell.angle_gamma   90.00
#
_symmetry.space_group_name_H-M   'P 1'
#
loop_
_entity.id
_entity.type
_entity.pdbx_description
1 polymer ?
#
loop_
_entity_poly.entity_id
_entity_poly.type
_entity_poly.pdbx_seq_one_letter_code
_entity_poly.pdbx_strand_id
1 'polypeptide(L)'
;SCGRSSATLATRARVLRRTMQGLLAMLMALSVLLLVTMLFITHNSLDSAVVRGDSDQQRQWMAQQFSRIHSSQLRLEERLQAIDGRLDGLVSNGLPQASQPLLAQPASAAADTVAPERGLRQPSAAKEGRAKRHARGSASAAGCEGERRPYHVLLTAQDSLYQAWQTRIMYYHYQRQRAADPCGEVGGFTRMLNSATGRPDALMAEIPTVLVDQLTPGSGCREGGDTCDFGFPVMNRPHGVAQLLAKMGRGEVPQIVEDYVLITETDHVFLRPLPNRATPQRPVCYPFGYMKAEAPELRPIVSRYGFDPSVVDPCGPSPVLIHLPLLRRLTPGWLRLSFALKRDDEASRVFGWVLEMWGYTLAAAQLGVRHEVVEQLQQEPSSLWHTELDGEPYIYHYTFGLEFTTDGLPVTGVGEWSLDKRHFMDRYPSKRLEPPPKCAGLAARTLHAKFAEAAQALPDWPEGGKGATGWASGGKGLPAPLSDEAVAESELASSLVRRGAWSWAGSKKPLLFYKGGRAATPWGSARWGLELDGAVRLHLGQACGSWLLRFSGARFEATSSAGHATSGERLLPAAGAGAASTTAFDWLVGSGPWAWTGVAPLGFFEDGSLVTPWGEGTWGEHPSASGAIFANFVGQEHTVRFGECWSFVSTRKSDGERAVGGGKIDAEPKECPELAAPHA
;
A
#
# COMPACT_ATOMS: atom_id res chain seq x y z
N SER A 1 -18.24 -36.72 47.00
CA SER A 1 -18.81 -35.69 46.11
C SER A 1 -18.25 -35.71 44.67
N CYS A 2 -17.58 -36.79 44.20
CA CYS A 2 -16.93 -36.78 42.86
C CYS A 2 -17.81 -37.21 41.66
N GLY A 3 -19.07 -37.60 41.86
CA GLY A 3 -19.93 -38.11 40.76
C GLY A 3 -20.68 -37.05 39.95
N ARG A 4 -20.76 -35.79 40.40
CA ARG A 4 -21.57 -34.74 39.73
C ARG A 4 -20.78 -33.83 38.76
N SER A 5 -19.45 -34.00 38.65
CA SER A 5 -18.58 -33.13 37.83
C SER A 5 -18.31 -33.68 36.42
N SER A 6 -18.31 -35.01 36.22
CA SER A 6 -18.03 -35.63 34.91
C SER A 6 -19.21 -35.54 33.93
N ALA A 7 -20.45 -35.63 34.42
CA ALA A 7 -21.65 -35.54 33.59
C ALA A 7 -21.87 -34.13 32.99
N THR A 8 -21.45 -33.08 33.71
CA THR A 8 -21.54 -31.68 33.27
C THR A 8 -20.46 -31.32 32.23
N LEU A 9 -19.27 -31.89 32.31
CA LEU A 9 -18.22 -31.71 31.28
C LEU A 9 -18.57 -32.41 29.96
N ALA A 10 -19.06 -33.66 30.02
CA ALA A 10 -19.46 -34.40 28.82
C ALA A 10 -20.63 -33.74 28.09
N THR A 11 -21.56 -33.14 28.84
CA THR A 11 -22.71 -32.41 28.26
C THR A 11 -22.25 -31.09 27.62
N ARG A 12 -21.33 -30.35 28.26
CA ARG A 12 -20.75 -29.11 27.69
C ARG A 12 -19.91 -29.38 26.44
N ALA A 13 -19.15 -30.48 26.41
CA ALA A 13 -18.38 -30.89 25.23
C ALA A 13 -19.27 -31.27 24.04
N ARG A 14 -20.41 -31.96 24.27
CA ARG A 14 -21.37 -32.27 23.20
C ARG A 14 -22.07 -31.02 22.65
N VAL A 15 -22.40 -30.05 23.51
CA VAL A 15 -23.00 -28.78 23.10
C VAL A 15 -22.01 -27.96 22.27
N LEU A 16 -20.75 -27.89 22.71
CA LEU A 16 -19.67 -27.21 21.99
C LEU A 16 -19.40 -27.86 20.62
N ARG A 17 -19.42 -29.20 20.54
CA ARG A 17 -19.27 -29.94 19.27
C ARG A 17 -20.41 -29.63 18.31
N ARG A 18 -21.66 -29.64 18.77
CA ARG A 18 -22.83 -29.28 17.92
C ARG A 18 -22.79 -27.83 17.44
N THR A 19 -22.35 -26.90 18.28
CA THR A 19 -22.21 -25.50 17.88
C THR A 19 -21.08 -25.31 16.87
N MET A 20 -19.93 -25.96 17.07
CA MET A 20 -18.82 -25.92 16.10
C MET A 20 -19.16 -26.60 14.77
N GLN A 21 -19.84 -27.75 14.77
CA GLN A 21 -20.29 -28.41 13.55
C GLN A 21 -21.33 -27.57 12.80
N GLY A 22 -22.22 -26.87 13.52
CA GLY A 22 -23.13 -25.89 12.93
C GLY A 22 -22.40 -24.69 12.30
N LEU A 23 -21.35 -24.18 12.97
CA LEU A 23 -20.52 -23.09 12.45
C LEU A 23 -19.73 -23.52 11.20
N LEU A 24 -19.20 -24.75 11.19
CA LEU A 24 -18.50 -25.33 10.03
C LEU A 24 -19.44 -25.51 8.83
N ALA A 25 -20.65 -26.05 9.06
CA ALA A 25 -21.64 -26.21 8.00
C ALA A 25 -22.08 -24.85 7.43
N MET A 26 -22.23 -23.84 8.30
CA MET A 26 -22.54 -22.48 7.88
C MET A 26 -21.40 -21.84 7.06
N LEU A 27 -20.14 -22.05 7.45
CA LEU A 27 -18.98 -21.57 6.72
C LEU A 27 -18.83 -22.24 5.35
N MET A 28 -19.11 -23.55 5.23
CA MET A 28 -19.15 -24.24 3.93
C MET A 28 -20.32 -23.76 3.06
N ALA A 29 -21.49 -23.49 3.64
CA ALA A 29 -22.61 -22.93 2.88
C ALA A 29 -22.30 -21.51 2.37
N LEU A 30 -21.64 -20.69 3.18
CA LEU A 30 -21.17 -19.35 2.79
C LEU A 30 -20.10 -19.40 1.70
N SER A 31 -19.18 -20.35 1.74
CA SER A 31 -18.15 -20.50 0.70
C SER A 31 -18.75 -20.94 -0.63
N VAL A 32 -19.72 -21.86 -0.62
CA VAL A 32 -20.47 -22.27 -1.83
C VAL A 32 -21.29 -21.10 -2.38
N LEU A 33 -21.94 -20.31 -1.53
CA LEU A 33 -22.71 -19.14 -1.96
C LEU A 33 -21.83 -18.05 -2.59
N LEU A 34 -20.66 -17.78 -2.01
CA LEU A 34 -19.65 -16.88 -2.58
C LEU A 34 -19.17 -17.37 -3.95
N LEU A 35 -18.99 -18.68 -4.13
CA LEU A 35 -18.59 -19.27 -5.40
C LEU A 35 -19.69 -19.13 -6.46
N VAL A 36 -20.95 -19.42 -6.12
CA VAL A 36 -22.10 -19.26 -7.02
C VAL A 36 -22.26 -17.79 -7.42
N THR A 37 -22.06 -16.87 -6.48
CA THR A 37 -22.15 -15.42 -6.74
C THR A 37 -21.02 -14.95 -7.66
N MET A 38 -19.78 -15.43 -7.44
CA MET A 38 -18.65 -15.14 -8.34
C MET A 38 -18.85 -15.76 -9.74
N LEU A 39 -19.42 -16.96 -9.83
CA LEU A 39 -19.77 -17.59 -11.11
C LEU A 39 -20.85 -16.77 -11.86
N PHE A 40 -21.81 -16.19 -11.13
CA PHE A 40 -22.83 -15.32 -11.71
C PHE A 40 -22.27 -13.99 -12.20
N ILE A 41 -21.39 -13.35 -11.41
CA ILE A 41 -20.71 -12.10 -11.77
C ILE A 41 -19.82 -12.30 -13.01
N THR A 42 -19.11 -13.43 -13.08
CA THR A 42 -18.24 -13.75 -14.22
C THR A 42 -19.03 -14.14 -15.46
N HIS A 43 -20.19 -14.81 -15.33
CA HIS A 43 -21.10 -15.09 -16.45
C HIS A 43 -21.68 -13.79 -17.06
N ASN A 44 -22.14 -12.85 -16.23
CA ASN A 44 -22.61 -11.54 -16.71
C ASN A 44 -21.47 -10.67 -17.32
N SER A 45 -20.23 -10.89 -16.89
CA SER A 45 -19.04 -10.26 -17.47
C SER A 45 -18.64 -10.85 -18.83
N LEU A 46 -19.00 -12.12 -19.10
CA LEU A 46 -18.78 -12.80 -20.38
C LEU A 46 -19.73 -12.29 -21.47
N ASP A 47 -21.00 -12.07 -21.14
CA ASP A 47 -21.99 -11.52 -22.08
C ASP A 47 -21.61 -10.11 -22.57
N SER A 48 -20.93 -9.33 -21.74
CA SER A 48 -20.46 -7.98 -22.07
C SER A 48 -19.09 -7.93 -22.76
N ALA A 49 -18.39 -9.07 -22.85
CA ALA A 49 -17.06 -9.23 -23.48
C ALA A 49 -17.11 -9.99 -24.82
N VAL A 50 -18.04 -10.93 -25.01
CA VAL A 50 -18.27 -11.61 -26.31
C VAL A 50 -18.64 -10.60 -27.41
N VAL A 51 -19.23 -9.47 -27.05
CA VAL A 51 -19.53 -8.35 -27.96
C VAL A 51 -18.26 -7.59 -28.43
N ARG A 52 -17.09 -7.80 -27.81
CA ARG A 52 -15.85 -7.02 -28.05
C ARG A 52 -14.63 -7.80 -28.59
N GLY A 53 -14.77 -9.09 -28.86
CA GLY A 53 -13.86 -9.82 -29.75
C GLY A 53 -12.46 -10.18 -29.24
N ASP A 54 -12.22 -10.24 -27.92
CA ASP A 54 -10.88 -10.56 -27.36
C ASP A 54 -10.91 -11.77 -26.40
N SER A 55 -11.43 -12.91 -26.89
CA SER A 55 -11.95 -13.97 -25.99
C SER A 55 -10.91 -14.93 -25.40
N ASP A 56 -9.77 -15.18 -26.05
CA ASP A 56 -8.96 -16.37 -25.72
C ASP A 56 -7.92 -16.14 -24.62
N GLN A 57 -7.28 -14.96 -24.58
CA GLN A 57 -6.33 -14.62 -23.52
C GLN A 57 -7.04 -14.36 -22.18
N GLN A 58 -8.24 -13.76 -22.22
CA GLN A 58 -9.10 -13.60 -21.04
C GLN A 58 -9.70 -14.93 -20.56
N ARG A 59 -10.08 -15.86 -21.46
CA ARG A 59 -10.52 -17.21 -21.07
C ARG A 59 -9.40 -18.01 -20.39
N GLN A 60 -8.16 -17.92 -20.88
CA GLN A 60 -7.02 -18.59 -20.25
C GLN A 60 -6.67 -17.98 -18.89
N TRP A 61 -6.69 -16.65 -18.77
CA TRP A 61 -6.50 -15.96 -17.50
C TRP A 61 -7.59 -16.33 -16.49
N MET A 62 -8.86 -16.41 -16.91
CA MET A 62 -9.98 -16.84 -16.07
C MET A 62 -9.89 -18.31 -15.67
N ALA A 63 -9.54 -19.21 -16.59
CA ALA A 63 -9.33 -20.63 -16.27
C ALA A 63 -8.22 -20.82 -15.21
N GLN A 64 -7.18 -19.99 -15.27
CA GLN A 64 -6.15 -19.95 -14.23
C GLN A 64 -6.67 -19.39 -12.91
N GLN A 65 -7.53 -18.38 -12.90
CA GLN A 65 -8.16 -17.89 -11.66
C GLN A 65 -9.12 -18.93 -11.06
N PHE A 66 -9.94 -19.61 -11.87
CA PHE A 66 -10.83 -20.67 -11.41
C PHE A 66 -10.07 -21.86 -10.82
N SER A 67 -8.97 -22.29 -11.46
CA SER A 67 -8.11 -23.35 -10.92
C SER A 67 -7.45 -22.94 -9.59
N ARG A 68 -7.07 -21.67 -9.43
CA ARG A 68 -6.54 -21.13 -8.16
C ARG A 68 -7.59 -21.11 -7.05
N ILE A 69 -8.82 -20.70 -7.35
CA ILE A 69 -9.93 -20.67 -6.39
C ILE A 69 -10.36 -22.09 -6.03
N HIS A 70 -10.42 -23.00 -6.99
CA HIS A 70 -10.78 -24.40 -6.73
C HIS A 70 -9.71 -25.11 -5.87
N SER A 71 -8.44 -24.88 -6.15
CA SER A 71 -7.36 -25.44 -5.33
C SER A 71 -7.28 -24.83 -3.92
N SER A 72 -7.65 -23.56 -3.75
CA SER A 72 -7.72 -22.95 -2.41
C SER A 72 -8.91 -23.47 -1.61
N GLN A 73 -10.02 -23.78 -2.26
CA GLN A 73 -11.18 -24.46 -1.66
C GLN A 73 -10.84 -25.87 -1.18
N LEU A 74 -10.22 -26.70 -2.02
CA LEU A 74 -9.81 -28.07 -1.64
C LEU A 74 -8.87 -28.07 -0.42
N ARG A 75 -7.91 -27.13 -0.37
CA ARG A 75 -7.03 -26.95 0.81
C ARG A 75 -7.79 -26.50 2.07
N LEU A 76 -8.87 -25.74 1.91
CA LEU A 76 -9.71 -25.31 3.03
C LEU A 76 -10.53 -26.49 3.57
N GLU A 77 -11.10 -27.30 2.68
CA GLU A 77 -11.85 -28.51 3.02
C GLU A 77 -10.95 -29.54 3.73
N GLU A 78 -9.74 -29.80 3.23
CA GLU A 78 -8.76 -30.68 3.89
C GLU A 78 -8.40 -30.20 5.31
N ARG A 79 -8.22 -28.88 5.48
CA ARG A 79 -7.92 -28.28 6.79
C ARG A 79 -9.09 -28.38 7.76
N LEU A 80 -10.31 -28.20 7.26
CA LEU A 80 -11.52 -28.31 8.07
C LEU A 80 -11.76 -29.77 8.51
N GLN A 81 -11.52 -30.74 7.62
CA GLN A 81 -11.56 -32.17 7.95
C GLN A 81 -10.47 -32.56 8.96
N ALA A 82 -9.27 -32.01 8.86
CA ALA A 82 -8.19 -32.24 9.83
C ALA A 82 -8.52 -31.66 11.22
N ILE A 83 -9.24 -30.54 11.29
CA ILE A 83 -9.72 -29.96 12.54
C ILE A 83 -10.83 -30.82 13.17
N ASP A 84 -11.78 -31.32 12.37
CA ASP A 84 -12.83 -32.23 12.85
C ASP A 84 -12.24 -33.55 13.39
N GLY A 85 -11.23 -34.12 12.70
CA GLY A 85 -10.51 -35.30 13.18
C GLY A 85 -9.74 -35.08 14.49
N ARG A 86 -9.18 -33.88 14.70
CA ARG A 86 -8.52 -33.51 15.98
C ARG A 86 -9.53 -33.33 17.13
N LEU A 87 -10.72 -32.80 16.82
CA LEU A 87 -11.83 -32.69 17.77
C LEU A 87 -12.34 -34.08 18.19
N ASP A 88 -12.43 -35.02 17.26
CA ASP A 88 -12.82 -36.41 17.56
C ASP A 88 -11.80 -37.12 18.47
N GLY A 89 -10.51 -36.87 18.28
CA GLY A 89 -9.45 -37.36 19.17
C GLY A 89 -9.55 -36.82 20.60
N LEU A 90 -9.89 -35.53 20.77
CA LEU A 90 -10.03 -34.87 22.07
C LEU A 90 -11.26 -35.34 22.86
N VAL A 91 -12.35 -35.68 22.17
CA VAL A 91 -13.59 -36.17 22.79
C VAL A 91 -13.48 -37.66 23.16
N SER A 92 -12.71 -38.44 22.40
CA SER A 92 -12.59 -39.89 22.61
C SER A 92 -11.56 -40.26 23.69
N ASN A 93 -10.46 -39.49 23.81
CA ASN A 93 -9.33 -39.87 24.66
C ASN A 93 -9.09 -38.95 25.88
N GLY A 94 -9.86 -37.85 26.02
CA GLY A 94 -9.65 -36.85 27.06
C GLY A 94 -8.37 -36.02 26.87
N LEU A 95 -8.25 -34.92 27.62
CA LEU A 95 -7.07 -34.02 27.57
C LEU A 95 -5.81 -34.77 28.03
N PRO A 96 -4.69 -34.73 27.28
CA PRO A 96 -3.47 -35.41 27.68
C PRO A 96 -2.88 -34.76 28.95
N GLN A 97 -2.53 -35.60 29.93
CA GLN A 97 -1.84 -35.16 31.14
C GLN A 97 -0.42 -34.71 30.82
N ALA A 98 -0.03 -33.54 31.35
CA ALA A 98 1.35 -33.08 31.35
C ALA A 98 2.23 -34.07 32.13
N SER A 99 3.21 -34.67 31.45
CA SER A 99 4.27 -35.47 32.08
C SER A 99 5.61 -34.76 31.89
N GLN A 100 6.35 -34.62 32.99
CA GLN A 100 7.71 -34.06 33.07
C GLN A 100 8.75 -34.96 32.38
N PRO A 101 9.97 -34.44 32.09
CA PRO A 101 10.82 -34.93 31.02
C PRO A 101 11.55 -36.22 31.40
N LEU A 102 11.54 -37.21 30.51
CA LEU A 102 12.38 -38.38 30.61
C LEU A 102 13.48 -38.35 29.53
N LEU A 103 14.71 -38.35 30.01
CA LEU A 103 15.90 -38.78 29.29
C LEU A 103 15.66 -40.14 28.62
N ALA A 104 16.05 -40.28 27.35
CA ALA A 104 16.36 -41.57 26.75
C ALA A 104 17.60 -41.44 25.86
N GLN A 105 18.63 -42.16 26.27
CA GLN A 105 19.89 -42.41 25.57
C GLN A 105 19.73 -43.52 24.49
N PRO A 106 20.76 -43.82 23.68
CA PRO A 106 20.65 -44.23 22.28
C PRO A 106 20.83 -45.75 22.03
N ALA A 107 20.51 -46.22 20.82
CA ALA A 107 21.09 -47.40 20.15
C ALA A 107 20.66 -47.41 18.66
N SER A 108 21.56 -47.23 17.69
CA SER A 108 22.45 -48.22 17.05
C SER A 108 21.83 -48.86 15.79
N ALA A 109 22.50 -48.67 14.65
CA ALA A 109 22.52 -49.66 13.57
C ALA A 109 23.93 -49.70 12.97
N ALA A 110 24.58 -50.83 13.25
CA ALA A 110 25.60 -51.59 12.54
C ALA A 110 26.70 -50.90 11.71
N ALA A 111 27.91 -51.35 12.06
CA ALA A 111 29.20 -51.17 11.42
C ALA A 111 29.32 -51.86 10.04
N ASP A 112 30.22 -51.33 9.22
CA ASP A 112 31.21 -52.16 8.53
C ASP A 112 32.60 -51.52 8.69
N THR A 113 33.58 -52.41 8.81
CA THR A 113 34.92 -52.27 9.39
C THR A 113 35.96 -51.85 8.36
N VAL A 114 36.98 -51.05 8.75
CA VAL A 114 38.41 -51.29 8.47
C VAL A 114 39.26 -50.63 9.58
N ALA A 115 40.28 -51.37 10.03
CA ALA A 115 41.22 -51.11 11.11
C ALA A 115 42.33 -50.07 10.77
N PRO A 116 43.19 -49.68 11.74
CA PRO A 116 43.84 -48.37 11.81
C PRO A 116 45.30 -48.33 11.36
N GLU A 117 45.80 -47.16 10.98
CA GLU A 117 47.23 -46.84 11.04
C GLU A 117 47.53 -45.50 11.72
N ARG A 118 48.68 -45.53 12.39
CA ARG A 118 49.23 -44.53 13.30
C ARG A 118 49.70 -43.28 12.56
N GLY A 119 49.43 -42.14 13.18
CA GLY A 119 50.42 -41.10 13.46
C GLY A 119 51.03 -40.35 12.29
N LEU A 120 50.73 -39.05 12.20
CA LEU A 120 51.61 -37.98 11.71
C LEU A 120 51.05 -36.66 12.26
N ARG A 121 51.68 -36.10 13.30
CA ARG A 121 52.59 -34.95 13.23
C ARG A 121 52.01 -33.74 12.48
N GLN A 122 51.79 -32.68 13.25
CA GLN A 122 51.75 -31.30 12.78
C GLN A 122 52.99 -30.96 11.94
N PRO A 123 52.83 -30.06 10.95
CA PRO A 123 53.81 -29.02 10.70
C PRO A 123 53.09 -27.65 10.85
N SER A 124 53.48 -26.84 11.82
CA SER A 124 54.60 -25.89 11.75
C SER A 124 54.51 -24.94 10.55
N ALA A 125 54.43 -23.66 10.93
CA ALA A 125 54.55 -22.46 10.12
C ALA A 125 55.46 -22.59 8.89
N ALA A 126 54.90 -22.23 7.73
CA ALA A 126 55.66 -21.84 6.55
C ALA A 126 55.42 -20.34 6.28
N LYS A 127 56.52 -19.58 6.36
CA LYS A 127 56.68 -18.27 5.76
C LYS A 127 56.63 -18.42 4.23
N GLU A 128 56.01 -17.44 3.57
CA GLU A 128 56.20 -16.95 2.19
C GLU A 128 54.82 -16.53 1.64
N GLY A 129 54.62 -15.44 0.91
CA GLY A 129 55.51 -14.41 0.43
C GLY A 129 54.66 -13.17 0.13
N ARG A 130 55.30 -12.00 0.21
CA ARG A 130 54.73 -10.69 -0.06
C ARG A 130 54.40 -10.55 -1.54
N ALA A 131 53.24 -11.03 -1.96
CA ALA A 131 52.64 -10.66 -3.24
C ALA A 131 52.13 -9.21 -3.12
N LYS A 132 52.75 -8.30 -3.87
CA LYS A 132 52.30 -6.92 -4.06
C LYS A 132 50.85 -6.92 -4.54
N ARG A 133 49.90 -6.69 -3.64
CA ARG A 133 48.55 -6.26 -4.02
C ARG A 133 48.67 -4.85 -4.59
N HIS A 134 48.36 -4.70 -5.87
CA HIS A 134 48.03 -3.42 -6.46
C HIS A 134 46.81 -2.86 -5.73
N ALA A 135 47.06 -1.96 -4.77
CA ALA A 135 46.07 -0.98 -4.36
C ALA A 135 45.84 -0.08 -5.58
N ARG A 136 44.75 -0.30 -6.33
CA ARG A 136 44.21 0.74 -7.19
C ARG A 136 43.66 1.80 -6.26
N GLY A 137 44.48 2.81 -5.99
CA GLY A 137 44.07 4.00 -5.27
C GLY A 137 42.91 4.66 -6.00
N SER A 138 41.98 5.20 -5.20
CA SER A 138 40.97 6.14 -5.63
C SER A 138 41.63 7.22 -6.49
N ALA A 139 41.27 7.25 -7.77
CA ALA A 139 41.68 8.35 -8.62
C ALA A 139 40.86 9.56 -8.14
N SER A 140 41.52 10.55 -7.53
CA SER A 140 40.91 11.88 -7.49
C SER A 140 40.70 12.28 -8.94
N ALA A 141 39.43 12.39 -9.36
CA ALA A 141 39.11 13.04 -10.62
C ALA A 141 39.68 14.46 -10.52
N ALA A 142 40.51 14.85 -11.49
CA ALA A 142 41.19 16.14 -11.47
C ALA A 142 40.17 17.27 -11.20
N GLY A 143 40.35 18.00 -10.09
CA GLY A 143 39.50 19.11 -9.68
C GLY A 143 38.43 18.82 -8.62
N CYS A 144 38.30 17.59 -8.11
CA CYS A 144 37.40 17.27 -6.99
C CYS A 144 38.16 17.12 -5.67
N GLU A 145 37.65 17.74 -4.60
CA GLU A 145 38.21 17.61 -3.25
C GLU A 145 37.79 16.27 -2.60
N GLY A 146 38.72 15.59 -1.95
CA GLY A 146 38.47 14.36 -1.20
C GLY A 146 38.60 13.05 -2.00
N GLU A 147 38.68 11.94 -1.25
CA GLU A 147 38.67 10.59 -1.81
C GLU A 147 37.24 10.20 -2.20
N ARG A 148 36.97 10.12 -3.51
CA ARG A 148 35.67 9.70 -4.04
C ARG A 148 35.52 8.19 -4.01
N ARG A 149 34.34 7.71 -3.63
CA ARG A 149 33.93 6.30 -3.68
C ARG A 149 32.73 6.15 -4.61
N PRO A 150 32.95 6.19 -5.94
CA PRO A 150 31.86 6.09 -6.88
C PRO A 150 31.12 4.75 -6.76
N TYR A 151 29.82 4.76 -7.06
CA TYR A 151 28.98 3.57 -7.10
C TYR A 151 28.18 3.47 -8.39
N HIS A 152 27.94 2.25 -8.83
CA HIS A 152 27.13 1.94 -9.99
C HIS A 152 25.65 1.84 -9.62
N VAL A 153 24.75 2.42 -10.40
CA VAL A 153 23.31 2.25 -10.21
C VAL A 153 22.84 1.00 -10.94
N LEU A 154 22.33 0.02 -10.21
CA LEU A 154 21.72 -1.19 -10.74
C LEU A 154 20.20 -1.08 -10.61
N LEU A 155 19.51 -0.84 -11.72
CA LEU A 155 18.06 -0.77 -11.75
C LEU A 155 17.46 -2.15 -12.04
N THR A 156 16.65 -2.67 -11.13
CA THR A 156 15.94 -3.94 -11.32
C THR A 156 14.63 -3.70 -12.08
N ALA A 157 14.45 -4.39 -13.22
CA ALA A 157 13.30 -4.20 -14.09
C ALA A 157 12.75 -5.53 -14.65
N GLN A 158 11.50 -5.51 -15.06
CA GLN A 158 10.79 -6.57 -15.80
C GLN A 158 10.24 -6.00 -17.10
N ASP A 159 10.22 -6.83 -18.14
CA ASP A 159 9.70 -6.46 -19.45
C ASP A 159 8.19 -6.19 -19.40
N SER A 160 7.83 -4.91 -19.29
CA SER A 160 6.45 -4.43 -19.29
C SER A 160 6.40 -2.95 -19.62
N LEU A 161 5.31 -2.52 -20.24
CA LEU A 161 5.06 -1.10 -20.51
C LEU A 161 5.02 -0.27 -19.22
N TYR A 162 4.42 -0.85 -18.16
CA TYR A 162 4.37 -0.29 -16.82
C TYR A 162 5.76 0.08 -16.27
N GLN A 163 6.75 -0.81 -16.38
CA GLN A 163 8.10 -0.53 -15.89
C GLN A 163 8.96 0.23 -16.90
N ALA A 164 8.60 0.19 -18.20
CA ALA A 164 9.33 0.90 -19.25
C ALA A 164 9.30 2.42 -19.02
N TRP A 165 8.12 3.03 -18.83
CA TRP A 165 8.05 4.47 -18.62
C TRP A 165 8.69 4.90 -17.29
N GLN A 166 8.53 4.10 -16.24
CA GLN A 166 9.16 4.33 -14.93
C GLN A 166 10.68 4.36 -15.04
N THR A 167 11.23 3.36 -15.73
CA THR A 167 12.67 3.23 -16.03
C THR A 167 13.20 4.47 -16.75
N ARG A 168 12.49 4.99 -17.76
CA ARG A 168 12.94 6.17 -18.51
C ARG A 168 12.98 7.42 -17.64
N ILE A 169 11.97 7.63 -16.79
CA ILE A 169 11.96 8.76 -15.83
C ILE A 169 13.17 8.65 -14.89
N MET A 170 13.39 7.48 -14.30
CA MET A 170 14.52 7.24 -13.41
C MET A 170 15.86 7.47 -14.11
N TYR A 171 16.03 6.94 -15.32
CA TYR A 171 17.27 7.08 -16.09
C TYR A 171 17.55 8.53 -16.48
N TYR A 172 16.53 9.28 -16.90
CA TYR A 172 16.63 10.71 -17.18
C TYR A 172 17.14 11.50 -15.97
N HIS A 173 16.56 11.28 -14.78
CA HIS A 173 17.00 11.98 -13.57
C HIS A 173 18.38 11.53 -13.08
N TYR A 174 18.75 10.26 -13.28
CA TYR A 174 20.12 9.79 -13.09
C TYR A 174 21.12 10.57 -13.97
N GLN A 175 20.85 10.69 -15.27
CA GLN A 175 21.73 11.39 -16.20
C GLN A 175 21.91 12.86 -15.81
N ARG A 176 20.81 13.54 -15.45
CA ARG A 176 20.86 14.93 -15.01
C ARG A 176 21.65 15.13 -13.74
N GLN A 177 21.44 14.28 -12.74
CA GLN A 177 22.17 14.36 -11.49
C GLN A 177 23.67 14.14 -11.71
N ARG A 178 24.05 13.13 -12.49
CA ARG A 178 25.44 12.87 -12.84
C ARG A 178 26.09 14.02 -13.61
N ALA A 179 25.35 14.69 -14.49
CA ALA A 179 25.83 15.85 -15.23
C ALA A 179 25.96 17.11 -14.36
N ALA A 180 25.05 17.30 -13.40
CA ALA A 180 25.02 18.46 -12.52
C ALA A 180 26.11 18.43 -11.43
N ASP A 181 26.57 17.24 -11.04
CA ASP A 181 27.62 17.07 -10.03
C ASP A 181 28.76 16.16 -10.56
N PRO A 182 29.74 16.73 -11.28
CA PRO A 182 30.90 15.98 -11.77
C PRO A 182 31.76 15.37 -10.66
N CYS A 183 31.67 15.92 -9.44
CA CYS A 183 32.38 15.44 -8.25
C CYS A 183 31.56 14.46 -7.40
N GLY A 184 30.29 14.26 -7.71
CA GLY A 184 29.38 13.35 -7.01
C GLY A 184 29.76 11.89 -7.16
N GLU A 185 29.27 11.02 -6.29
CA GLU A 185 29.67 9.60 -6.28
C GLU A 185 28.82 8.70 -7.19
N VAL A 186 27.86 9.27 -7.91
CA VAL A 186 27.06 8.53 -8.91
C VAL A 186 27.92 8.19 -10.13
N GLY A 187 28.20 6.89 -10.32
CA GLY A 187 28.98 6.33 -11.42
C GLY A 187 28.11 5.88 -12.60
N GLY A 188 28.40 4.69 -13.15
CA GLY A 188 27.63 4.07 -14.23
C GLY A 188 26.20 3.66 -13.85
N PHE A 189 25.43 3.24 -14.86
CA PHE A 189 24.06 2.77 -14.71
C PHE A 189 23.84 1.53 -15.57
N THR A 190 23.19 0.52 -15.00
CA THR A 190 22.74 -0.68 -15.71
C THR A 190 21.31 -0.99 -15.33
N ARG A 191 20.46 -1.13 -16.34
CA ARG A 191 19.14 -1.75 -16.19
C ARG A 191 19.27 -3.26 -16.32
N MET A 192 18.94 -3.99 -15.27
CA MET A 192 18.83 -5.44 -15.29
C MET A 192 17.39 -5.81 -15.66
N LEU A 193 17.20 -6.22 -16.92
CA LEU A 193 15.89 -6.54 -17.47
C LEU A 193 15.63 -8.05 -17.39
N ASN A 194 14.70 -8.42 -16.51
CA ASN A 194 14.15 -9.78 -16.48
C ASN A 194 13.20 -9.96 -17.68
N SER A 195 13.63 -10.76 -18.66
CA SER A 195 12.89 -11.01 -19.89
C SER A 195 12.35 -12.44 -19.90
N ALA A 196 11.03 -12.59 -20.02
CA ALA A 196 10.40 -13.91 -20.14
C ALA A 196 10.75 -14.63 -21.46
N THR A 197 11.16 -13.87 -22.49
CA THR A 197 11.47 -14.43 -23.81
C THR A 197 12.96 -14.33 -24.17
N GLY A 198 13.79 -13.81 -23.26
CA GLY A 198 15.20 -13.49 -23.53
C GLY A 198 15.40 -12.45 -24.63
N ARG A 199 14.33 -11.77 -25.08
CA ARG A 199 14.38 -10.80 -26.17
C ARG A 199 14.67 -9.40 -25.65
N PRO A 200 15.42 -8.59 -26.43
CA PRO A 200 15.62 -7.18 -26.13
C PRO A 200 14.32 -6.39 -26.29
N ASP A 201 14.15 -5.36 -25.45
CA ASP A 201 13.10 -4.36 -25.61
C ASP A 201 13.63 -3.10 -26.34
N ALA A 202 12.73 -2.18 -26.68
CA ALA A 202 13.10 -0.94 -27.36
C ALA A 202 14.01 -0.02 -26.53
N LEU A 203 13.95 -0.11 -25.20
CA LEU A 203 14.73 0.74 -24.31
C LEU A 203 16.21 0.33 -24.23
N MET A 204 16.58 -0.86 -24.71
CA MET A 204 17.99 -1.28 -24.76
C MET A 204 18.86 -0.41 -25.68
N ALA A 205 18.24 0.29 -26.64
CA ALA A 205 18.94 1.28 -27.48
C ALA A 205 19.20 2.60 -26.75
N GLU A 206 18.40 2.92 -25.72
CA GLU A 206 18.46 4.17 -24.95
C GLU A 206 19.25 4.00 -23.65
N ILE A 207 19.08 2.85 -22.99
CA ILE A 207 19.50 2.60 -21.61
C ILE A 207 20.45 1.39 -21.58
N PRO A 208 21.66 1.52 -21.00
CA PRO A 208 22.55 0.38 -20.82
C PRO A 208 21.83 -0.74 -20.08
N THR A 209 21.63 -1.87 -20.75
CA THR A 209 20.77 -2.95 -20.28
C THR A 209 21.49 -4.28 -20.33
N VAL A 210 21.32 -5.09 -19.29
CA VAL A 210 21.68 -6.51 -19.29
C VAL A 210 20.41 -7.35 -19.21
N LEU A 211 20.27 -8.28 -20.14
CA LEU A 211 19.19 -9.27 -20.15
C LEU A 211 19.53 -10.41 -19.18
N VAL A 212 18.55 -10.76 -18.35
CA VAL A 212 18.54 -11.94 -17.50
C VAL A 212 17.23 -12.68 -17.70
N ASP A 213 17.27 -13.99 -17.55
CA ASP A 213 16.10 -14.83 -17.76
C ASP A 213 15.11 -14.63 -16.62
N GLN A 214 13.84 -14.39 -16.96
CA GLN A 214 12.78 -14.35 -15.95
C GLN A 214 12.44 -15.77 -15.50
N LEU A 215 12.13 -15.94 -14.22
CA LEU A 215 11.47 -17.15 -13.71
C LEU A 215 10.14 -17.38 -14.43
N THR A 216 9.81 -18.66 -14.65
CA THR A 216 8.52 -19.03 -15.25
C THR A 216 7.38 -18.48 -14.39
N PRO A 217 6.43 -17.71 -14.95
CA PRO A 217 5.33 -17.17 -14.17
C PRO A 217 4.37 -18.24 -13.65
N GLY A 218 3.87 -18.07 -12.43
CA GLY A 218 2.82 -18.92 -11.83
C GLY A 218 3.36 -20.05 -10.96
N SER A 219 2.50 -21.03 -10.66
CA SER A 219 2.80 -22.14 -9.73
C SER A 219 3.32 -23.41 -10.40
N GLY A 220 3.55 -23.38 -11.72
CA GLY A 220 4.01 -24.54 -12.51
C GLY A 220 5.49 -24.88 -12.33
N CYS A 221 6.01 -24.76 -11.11
CA CYS A 221 7.39 -25.10 -10.81
C CYS A 221 7.64 -26.59 -11.11
N ARG A 222 8.72 -26.89 -11.83
CA ARG A 222 9.18 -28.27 -11.96
C ARG A 222 9.50 -28.80 -10.56
N GLU A 223 9.08 -30.03 -10.28
CA GLU A 223 9.29 -30.66 -8.98
C GLU A 223 10.79 -30.63 -8.62
N GLY A 224 11.10 -30.11 -7.43
CA GLY A 224 12.48 -29.94 -6.97
C GLY A 224 13.30 -28.79 -7.59
N GLY A 225 12.71 -27.94 -8.45
CA GLY A 225 13.42 -26.86 -9.16
C GLY A 225 13.06 -25.44 -8.74
N ASP A 226 14.06 -24.56 -8.69
CA ASP A 226 13.93 -23.09 -8.57
C ASP A 226 13.67 -22.45 -9.95
N THR A 227 12.57 -22.88 -10.60
CA THR A 227 12.31 -22.64 -12.04
C THR A 227 11.10 -21.73 -12.33
N CYS A 228 10.31 -21.42 -11.31
CA CYS A 228 9.12 -20.57 -11.43
C CYS A 228 9.05 -19.56 -10.27
N ASP A 229 8.21 -18.54 -10.40
CA ASP A 229 8.07 -17.47 -9.41
C ASP A 229 6.99 -17.74 -8.34
N PHE A 230 6.29 -18.87 -8.40
CA PHE A 230 5.18 -19.23 -7.50
C PHE A 230 4.04 -18.18 -7.51
N GLY A 231 3.84 -17.49 -8.62
CA GLY A 231 2.92 -16.35 -8.73
C GLY A 231 3.39 -15.11 -7.95
N PHE A 232 4.67 -15.04 -7.59
CA PHE A 232 5.29 -13.94 -6.86
C PHE A 232 6.45 -13.34 -7.69
N PRO A 233 6.16 -12.42 -8.63
CA PRO A 233 7.13 -11.92 -9.59
C PRO A 233 8.36 -11.25 -8.98
N VAL A 234 8.28 -10.80 -7.73
CA VAL A 234 9.40 -10.17 -7.01
C VAL A 234 10.57 -11.13 -6.81
N MET A 235 10.35 -12.46 -6.89
CA MET A 235 11.42 -13.48 -6.93
C MET A 235 12.43 -13.28 -8.06
N ASN A 236 12.03 -12.60 -9.14
CA ASN A 236 12.94 -12.28 -10.23
C ASN A 236 14.08 -11.35 -9.82
N ARG A 237 13.96 -10.60 -8.72
CA ARG A 237 15.02 -9.72 -8.25
C ARG A 237 16.28 -10.48 -7.80
N PRO A 238 16.23 -11.36 -6.78
CA PRO A 238 17.39 -12.16 -6.41
C PRO A 238 17.87 -13.07 -7.56
N HIS A 239 16.94 -13.59 -8.36
CA HIS A 239 17.25 -14.47 -9.49
C HIS A 239 18.05 -13.73 -10.59
N GLY A 240 17.57 -12.55 -10.98
CA GLY A 240 18.24 -11.69 -11.96
C GLY A 240 19.59 -11.20 -11.48
N VAL A 241 19.71 -10.78 -10.21
CA VAL A 241 21.01 -10.33 -9.66
C VAL A 241 22.02 -11.48 -9.66
N ALA A 242 21.61 -12.70 -9.31
CA ALA A 242 22.46 -13.88 -9.39
C ALA A 242 22.95 -14.14 -10.82
N GLN A 243 22.06 -14.05 -11.80
CA GLN A 243 22.42 -14.21 -13.21
C GLN A 243 23.35 -13.10 -13.71
N LEU A 244 23.06 -11.83 -13.40
CA LEU A 244 23.89 -10.69 -13.78
C LEU A 244 25.32 -10.88 -13.28
N LEU A 245 25.49 -11.19 -11.99
CA LEU A 245 26.82 -11.39 -11.40
C LEU A 245 27.54 -12.60 -11.99
N ALA A 246 26.82 -13.67 -12.33
CA ALA A 246 27.39 -14.84 -12.98
C ALA A 246 27.82 -14.53 -14.43
N LYS A 247 27.00 -13.80 -15.20
CA LYS A 247 27.33 -13.32 -16.55
C LYS A 247 28.55 -12.40 -16.53
N MET A 248 28.63 -11.48 -15.56
CA MET A 248 29.81 -10.65 -15.35
C MET A 248 31.04 -11.51 -15.04
N GLY A 249 30.92 -12.50 -14.15
CA GLY A 249 32.03 -13.41 -13.81
C GLY A 249 32.55 -14.22 -15.00
N ARG A 250 31.68 -14.54 -15.97
CA ARG A 250 32.03 -15.23 -17.22
C ARG A 250 32.46 -14.29 -18.35
N GLY A 251 32.40 -12.98 -18.15
CA GLY A 251 32.74 -11.99 -19.18
C GLY A 251 31.71 -11.86 -20.32
N GLU A 252 30.47 -12.33 -20.11
CA GLU A 252 29.39 -12.26 -21.13
C GLU A 252 28.78 -10.86 -21.24
N VAL A 253 28.95 -10.03 -20.23
CA VAL A 253 28.40 -8.67 -20.13
C VAL A 253 29.47 -7.70 -19.63
N PRO A 254 29.32 -6.38 -19.87
CA PRO A 254 30.25 -5.38 -19.39
C PRO A 254 30.49 -5.47 -17.87
N GLN A 255 31.72 -5.22 -17.44
CA GLN A 255 32.04 -5.16 -16.02
C GLN A 255 31.54 -3.85 -15.42
N ILE A 256 30.96 -3.92 -14.22
CA ILE A 256 30.83 -2.77 -13.34
C ILE A 256 32.24 -2.40 -12.88
N VAL A 257 32.65 -1.16 -13.16
CA VAL A 257 34.00 -0.67 -12.86
C VAL A 257 34.10 -0.05 -11.47
N GLU A 258 32.96 0.38 -10.91
CA GLU A 258 32.84 0.87 -9.55
C GLU A 258 32.90 -0.26 -8.51
N ASP A 259 33.47 0.03 -7.34
CA ASP A 259 33.58 -0.95 -6.25
C ASP A 259 32.25 -1.16 -5.50
N TYR A 260 31.30 -0.24 -5.64
CA TYR A 260 30.01 -0.23 -4.96
C TYR A 260 28.86 -0.23 -5.96
N VAL A 261 27.73 -0.78 -5.56
CA VAL A 261 26.49 -0.82 -6.35
C VAL A 261 25.33 -0.33 -5.49
N LEU A 262 24.56 0.62 -6.01
CA LEU A 262 23.24 1.00 -5.49
C LEU A 262 22.18 0.19 -6.25
N ILE A 263 21.54 -0.76 -5.60
CA ILE A 263 20.40 -1.49 -6.18
C ILE A 263 19.14 -0.63 -6.02
N THR A 264 18.38 -0.47 -7.11
CA THR A 264 17.18 0.38 -7.17
C THR A 264 16.02 -0.30 -7.90
N GLU A 265 14.82 0.26 -7.75
CA GLU A 265 13.58 -0.15 -8.43
C GLU A 265 13.11 0.91 -9.42
N THR A 266 12.26 0.52 -10.38
CA THR A 266 11.76 1.43 -11.42
C THR A 266 10.93 2.58 -10.86
N ASP A 267 10.31 2.39 -9.71
CA ASP A 267 9.54 3.39 -8.98
C ASP A 267 10.37 4.27 -8.03
N HIS A 268 11.69 4.33 -8.24
CA HIS A 268 12.56 5.32 -7.63
C HIS A 268 12.74 6.54 -8.55
N VAL A 269 12.90 7.73 -7.94
CA VAL A 269 13.43 8.92 -8.61
C VAL A 269 14.47 9.59 -7.71
N PHE A 270 15.61 9.96 -8.28
CA PHE A 270 16.62 10.74 -7.54
C PHE A 270 16.18 12.20 -7.36
N LEU A 271 16.21 12.64 -6.11
CA LEU A 271 15.90 14.02 -5.72
C LEU A 271 17.16 14.88 -5.67
N ARG A 272 18.24 14.34 -5.08
CA ARG A 272 19.52 15.04 -4.86
C ARG A 272 20.69 14.05 -4.78
N PRO A 273 21.95 14.48 -4.99
CA PRO A 273 23.10 13.57 -5.02
C PRO A 273 23.22 12.74 -3.75
N LEU A 274 23.31 11.41 -3.89
CA LEU A 274 23.45 10.48 -2.77
C LEU A 274 24.94 10.19 -2.50
N PRO A 275 25.48 10.53 -1.31
CA PRO A 275 26.84 10.16 -0.95
C PRO A 275 26.95 8.68 -0.59
N ASN A 276 28.10 8.09 -0.92
CA ASN A 276 28.47 6.74 -0.59
C ASN A 276 28.95 6.63 0.87
N ARG A 277 28.03 6.25 1.74
CA ARG A 277 28.32 5.93 3.14
C ARG A 277 28.72 4.46 3.35
N ALA A 278 28.63 3.62 2.33
CA ALA A 278 28.93 2.20 2.45
C ALA A 278 30.44 1.96 2.60
N THR A 279 30.77 0.86 3.25
CA THR A 279 32.14 0.34 3.36
C THR A 279 32.18 -1.09 2.82
N PRO A 280 33.38 -1.69 2.64
CA PRO A 280 33.49 -3.06 2.15
C PRO A 280 32.80 -4.12 3.03
N GLN A 281 32.48 -3.80 4.29
CA GLN A 281 31.83 -4.68 5.26
C GLN A 281 30.46 -4.17 5.74
N ARG A 282 30.14 -2.88 5.58
CA ARG A 282 28.91 -2.26 6.07
C ARG A 282 28.14 -1.60 4.92
N PRO A 283 27.13 -2.29 4.33
CA PRO A 283 26.23 -1.69 3.36
C PRO A 283 25.33 -0.62 4.01
N VAL A 284 24.73 0.22 3.18
CA VAL A 284 23.77 1.25 3.60
C VAL A 284 22.39 0.89 3.08
N CYS A 285 21.37 0.95 3.92
CA CYS A 285 19.99 0.62 3.56
C CYS A 285 19.00 1.65 4.12
N TYR A 286 17.79 1.63 3.58
CA TYR A 286 16.64 2.30 4.17
C TYR A 286 15.95 1.36 5.19
N PRO A 287 15.54 1.85 6.37
CA PRO A 287 14.78 1.06 7.33
C PRO A 287 13.32 0.90 6.90
N PHE A 288 12.90 -0.35 6.69
CA PHE A 288 11.50 -0.68 6.55
C PHE A 288 10.88 -0.91 7.94
N GLY A 289 10.09 0.05 8.43
CA GLY A 289 9.56 0.04 9.80
C GLY A 289 8.69 -1.18 10.17
N TYR A 290 8.19 -1.91 9.18
CA TYR A 290 7.46 -3.17 9.37
C TYR A 290 8.37 -4.42 9.43
N MET A 291 9.65 -4.32 9.09
CA MET A 291 10.62 -5.43 9.13
C MET A 291 11.31 -5.55 10.49
N LYS A 292 10.51 -5.60 11.57
CA LYS A 292 11.01 -5.69 12.95
C LYS A 292 11.17 -7.15 13.36
N ALA A 293 12.33 -7.74 13.12
CA ALA A 293 12.59 -9.16 13.39
C ALA A 293 12.27 -9.60 14.82
N GLU A 294 12.44 -8.72 15.81
CA GLU A 294 12.15 -9.00 17.23
C GLU A 294 10.67 -8.89 17.62
N ALA A 295 9.79 -8.41 16.72
CA ALA A 295 8.36 -8.32 16.98
C ALA A 295 7.80 -9.70 17.35
N PRO A 296 6.91 -9.83 18.36
CA PRO A 296 6.44 -11.12 18.88
C PRO A 296 5.89 -12.07 17.81
N GLU A 297 5.25 -11.52 16.78
CA GLU A 297 4.67 -12.25 15.65
C GLU A 297 5.70 -12.69 14.60
N LEU A 298 6.86 -12.04 14.51
CA LEU A 298 7.91 -12.34 13.53
C LEU A 298 9.05 -13.17 14.13
N ARG A 299 9.33 -12.98 15.44
CA ARG A 299 10.44 -13.61 16.17
C ARG A 299 10.49 -15.14 15.98
N PRO A 300 9.38 -15.91 16.12
CA PRO A 300 9.43 -17.36 15.95
C PRO A 300 9.80 -17.80 14.54
N ILE A 301 9.35 -17.07 13.52
CA ILE A 301 9.62 -17.37 12.11
C ILE A 301 11.09 -17.08 11.80
N VAL A 302 11.59 -15.90 12.18
CA VAL A 302 12.98 -15.51 11.95
C VAL A 302 13.95 -16.49 12.63
N SER A 303 13.68 -16.88 13.88
CA SER A 303 14.54 -17.83 14.60
C SER A 303 14.60 -19.22 13.97
N ARG A 304 13.57 -19.68 13.26
CA ARG A 304 13.59 -20.97 12.54
C ARG A 304 14.65 -21.03 11.43
N TYR A 305 15.06 -19.87 10.90
CA TYR A 305 16.12 -19.79 9.89
C TYR A 305 17.53 -19.70 10.47
N GLY A 306 17.68 -19.79 11.80
CA GLY A 306 18.97 -19.98 12.48
C GLY A 306 19.61 -18.72 13.05
N PHE A 307 18.84 -17.66 13.32
CA PHE A 307 19.37 -16.39 13.85
C PHE A 307 18.72 -15.98 15.17
N ASP A 308 19.51 -15.27 15.98
CA ASP A 308 18.96 -14.34 16.95
C ASP A 308 18.30 -13.18 16.16
N PRO A 309 17.00 -12.92 16.35
CA PRO A 309 16.34 -11.85 15.60
C PRO A 309 16.94 -10.45 15.81
N SER A 310 17.71 -10.22 16.89
CA SER A 310 18.42 -8.96 17.16
C SER A 310 19.59 -8.66 16.19
N VAL A 311 20.05 -9.65 15.42
CA VAL A 311 21.10 -9.45 14.40
C VAL A 311 20.56 -9.21 13.00
N VAL A 312 19.24 -9.20 12.83
CA VAL A 312 18.57 -8.98 11.56
C VAL A 312 18.15 -7.51 11.46
N ASP A 313 18.81 -6.78 10.57
CA ASP A 313 18.50 -5.36 10.34
C ASP A 313 17.19 -5.22 9.52
N PRO A 314 16.42 -4.13 9.72
CA PRO A 314 15.16 -3.87 9.01
C PRO A 314 15.39 -3.39 7.55
N CYS A 315 16.27 -4.07 6.83
CA CYS A 315 16.70 -3.70 5.48
C CYS A 315 16.11 -4.62 4.42
N GLY A 316 15.84 -4.07 3.24
CA GLY A 316 15.64 -4.80 2.00
C GLY A 316 16.81 -4.62 1.02
N PRO A 317 16.74 -5.26 -0.16
CA PRO A 317 17.74 -5.15 -1.22
C PRO A 317 17.56 -3.91 -2.10
N SER A 318 16.53 -3.09 -1.87
CA SER A 318 16.30 -1.85 -2.62
C SER A 318 15.61 -0.81 -1.73
N PRO A 319 16.14 0.42 -1.63
CA PRO A 319 17.49 0.79 -2.02
C PRO A 319 18.52 0.18 -1.07
N VAL A 320 19.59 -0.40 -1.62
CA VAL A 320 20.78 -0.77 -0.84
C VAL A 320 22.03 -0.37 -1.59
N LEU A 321 22.94 0.31 -0.90
CA LEU A 321 24.27 0.64 -1.39
C LEU A 321 25.29 -0.33 -0.77
N ILE A 322 25.89 -1.17 -1.59
CA ILE A 322 26.68 -2.32 -1.15
C ILE A 322 27.97 -2.47 -1.96
N HIS A 323 29.04 -2.88 -1.29
CA HIS A 323 30.30 -3.22 -1.94
C HIS A 323 30.12 -4.47 -2.84
N LEU A 324 30.56 -4.40 -4.09
CA LEU A 324 30.29 -5.42 -5.12
C LEU A 324 30.81 -6.83 -4.73
N PRO A 325 32.03 -7.00 -4.17
CA PRO A 325 32.47 -8.28 -3.61
C PRO A 325 31.57 -8.83 -2.50
N LEU A 326 30.97 -7.97 -1.67
CA LEU A 326 30.05 -8.39 -0.63
C LEU A 326 28.71 -8.85 -1.22
N LEU A 327 28.19 -8.11 -2.21
CA LEU A 327 26.99 -8.49 -2.97
C LEU A 327 27.16 -9.87 -3.62
N ARG A 328 28.32 -10.15 -4.23
CA ARG A 328 28.65 -11.48 -4.81
C ARG A 328 28.58 -12.61 -3.79
N ARG A 329 29.02 -12.38 -2.56
CA ARG A 329 28.97 -13.38 -1.47
C ARG A 329 27.55 -13.57 -0.94
N LEU A 330 26.77 -12.49 -0.85
CA LEU A 330 25.42 -12.49 -0.30
C LEU A 330 24.39 -13.11 -1.26
N THR A 331 24.52 -12.85 -2.55
CA THR A 331 23.51 -13.19 -3.57
C THR A 331 23.09 -14.66 -3.59
N PRO A 332 24.00 -15.66 -3.50
CA PRO A 332 23.59 -17.07 -3.44
C PRO A 332 22.71 -17.42 -2.23
N GLY A 333 22.98 -16.80 -1.07
CA GLY A 333 22.17 -16.96 0.13
C GLY A 333 20.81 -16.31 -0.01
N TRP A 334 20.77 -15.09 -0.55
CA TRP A 334 19.53 -14.34 -0.79
C TRP A 334 18.58 -15.10 -1.71
N LEU A 335 19.06 -15.60 -2.86
CA LEU A 335 18.24 -16.39 -3.77
C LEU A 335 17.68 -17.65 -3.11
N ARG A 336 18.54 -18.44 -2.47
CA ARG A 336 18.15 -19.68 -1.80
C ARG A 336 17.13 -19.45 -0.69
N LEU A 337 17.35 -18.43 0.15
CA LEU A 337 16.45 -18.12 1.26
C LEU A 337 15.10 -17.59 0.77
N SER A 338 15.07 -16.74 -0.27
CA SER A 338 13.80 -16.30 -0.86
C SER A 338 12.96 -17.48 -1.34
N PHE A 339 13.58 -18.49 -1.98
CA PHE A 339 12.86 -19.70 -2.38
C PHE A 339 12.44 -20.57 -1.19
N ALA A 340 13.29 -20.71 -0.17
CA ALA A 340 12.98 -21.47 1.04
C ALA A 340 11.80 -20.86 1.82
N LEU A 341 11.80 -19.52 1.96
CA LEU A 341 10.72 -18.76 2.58
C LEU A 341 9.42 -18.88 1.79
N LYS A 342 9.50 -18.86 0.46
CA LYS A 342 8.32 -18.98 -0.39
C LYS A 342 7.66 -20.36 -0.31
N ARG A 343 8.45 -21.42 -0.06
CA ARG A 343 7.97 -22.79 0.13
C ARG A 343 7.47 -23.08 1.55
N ASP A 344 7.82 -22.24 2.52
CA ASP A 344 7.28 -22.32 3.87
C ASP A 344 5.92 -21.59 3.90
N ASP A 345 4.84 -22.34 4.10
CA ASP A 345 3.47 -21.80 4.11
C ASP A 345 3.27 -20.69 5.16
N GLU A 346 3.89 -20.82 6.34
CA GLU A 346 3.77 -19.83 7.39
C GLU A 346 4.58 -18.58 7.05
N ALA A 347 5.85 -18.75 6.69
CA ALA A 347 6.72 -17.63 6.33
C ALA A 347 6.18 -16.90 5.09
N SER A 348 5.71 -17.63 4.06
CA SER A 348 5.13 -17.03 2.87
C SER A 348 3.87 -16.22 3.17
N ARG A 349 3.05 -16.67 4.11
CA ARG A 349 1.83 -15.95 4.51
C ARG A 349 2.16 -14.72 5.36
N VAL A 350 3.08 -14.85 6.31
CA VAL A 350 3.40 -13.77 7.26
C VAL A 350 4.26 -12.69 6.63
N PHE A 351 5.29 -13.05 5.87
CA PHE A 351 6.14 -12.08 5.18
C PHE A 351 5.50 -11.50 3.92
N GLY A 352 4.54 -12.21 3.32
CA GLY A 352 3.68 -11.68 2.25
C GLY A 352 4.47 -11.12 1.05
N TRP A 353 4.14 -9.89 0.65
CA TRP A 353 4.70 -9.25 -0.55
C TRP A 353 6.17 -8.85 -0.42
N VAL A 354 6.69 -8.76 0.81
CA VAL A 354 8.07 -8.34 1.11
C VAL A 354 8.99 -9.53 1.42
N LEU A 355 8.55 -10.75 1.10
CA LEU A 355 9.25 -11.99 1.44
C LEU A 355 10.69 -12.04 0.93
N GLU A 356 10.96 -11.56 -0.28
CA GLU A 356 12.32 -11.59 -0.82
C GLU A 356 13.25 -10.62 -0.08
N MET A 357 12.70 -9.54 0.51
CA MET A 357 13.44 -8.61 1.36
C MET A 357 13.90 -9.32 2.65
N TRP A 358 13.04 -10.18 3.22
CA TRP A 358 13.43 -11.07 4.31
C TRP A 358 14.52 -12.05 3.87
N GLY A 359 14.42 -12.62 2.67
CA GLY A 359 15.48 -13.44 2.08
C GLY A 359 16.83 -12.72 2.03
N TYR A 360 16.83 -11.43 1.66
CA TYR A 360 18.03 -10.60 1.64
C TYR A 360 18.63 -10.38 3.04
N THR A 361 17.86 -9.88 4.01
CA THR A 361 18.40 -9.54 5.34
C THR A 361 18.79 -10.79 6.14
N LEU A 362 18.08 -11.90 5.97
CA LEU A 362 18.48 -13.19 6.55
C LEU A 362 19.78 -13.71 5.92
N ALA A 363 19.99 -13.53 4.61
CA ALA A 363 21.26 -13.87 3.97
C ALA A 363 22.41 -12.97 4.43
N ALA A 364 22.14 -11.68 4.68
CA ALA A 364 23.11 -10.77 5.27
C ALA A 364 23.50 -11.22 6.69
N ALA A 365 22.51 -11.56 7.52
CA ALA A 365 22.72 -12.07 8.87
C ALA A 365 23.54 -13.39 8.87
N GLN A 366 23.30 -14.30 7.92
CA GLN A 366 24.11 -15.53 7.74
C GLN A 366 25.60 -15.25 7.53
N LEU A 367 25.93 -14.11 6.91
CA LEU A 367 27.31 -13.72 6.65
C LEU A 367 27.89 -12.80 7.74
N GLY A 368 27.15 -12.55 8.81
CA GLY A 368 27.54 -11.60 9.86
C GLY A 368 27.56 -10.15 9.38
N VAL A 369 26.83 -9.83 8.31
CA VAL A 369 26.76 -8.48 7.74
C VAL A 369 25.74 -7.66 8.50
N ARG A 370 26.14 -6.47 8.95
CA ARG A 370 25.27 -5.45 9.53
C ARG A 370 25.23 -4.23 8.61
N HIS A 371 24.10 -3.53 8.60
CA HIS A 371 23.86 -2.37 7.77
C HIS A 371 24.00 -1.08 8.56
N GLU A 372 24.37 -0.02 7.85
CA GLU A 372 24.09 1.33 8.27
C GLU A 372 22.68 1.71 7.79
N VAL A 373 21.78 1.89 8.75
CA VAL A 373 20.39 2.27 8.49
C VAL A 373 20.32 3.80 8.36
N VAL A 374 19.82 4.29 7.23
CA VAL A 374 19.74 5.74 6.93
C VAL A 374 18.31 6.09 6.50
N GLU A 375 17.59 6.76 7.40
CA GLU A 375 16.21 7.23 7.16
C GLU A 375 16.11 8.11 5.91
N GLN A 376 17.11 8.97 5.67
CA GLN A 376 17.10 9.87 4.51
C GLN A 376 17.36 9.16 3.17
N LEU A 377 17.69 7.85 3.16
CA LEU A 377 18.03 7.16 1.92
C LEU A 377 16.87 7.19 0.92
N GLN A 378 15.64 7.00 1.40
CA GLN A 378 14.42 7.21 0.62
C GLN A 378 13.27 7.67 1.49
N GLN A 379 12.16 8.06 0.86
CA GLN A 379 10.87 8.20 1.53
C GLN A 379 9.77 7.66 0.61
N GLU A 380 8.67 7.20 1.20
CA GLU A 380 7.49 6.64 0.52
C GLU A 380 6.25 7.52 0.76
N PRO A 381 6.13 8.69 0.10
CA PRO A 381 5.02 9.61 0.37
C PRO A 381 3.67 9.11 -0.12
N SER A 382 2.62 9.55 0.55
CA SER A 382 1.22 9.42 0.12
C SER A 382 0.47 10.76 0.27
N SER A 383 -0.81 10.79 -0.09
CA SER A 383 -1.68 11.93 0.22
C SER A 383 -1.89 12.18 1.72
N LEU A 384 -1.59 11.19 2.58
CA LEU A 384 -1.92 11.21 4.01
C LEU A 384 -0.68 11.33 4.91
N TRP A 385 0.51 11.00 4.42
CA TRP A 385 1.75 11.05 5.19
C TRP A 385 2.94 11.43 4.31
N HIS A 386 3.97 11.98 4.96
CA HIS A 386 5.19 12.48 4.30
C HIS A 386 4.92 13.47 3.16
N THR A 387 3.84 14.25 3.29
CA THR A 387 3.38 15.18 2.24
C THR A 387 4.38 16.31 1.98
N GLU A 388 5.26 16.61 2.95
CA GLU A 388 6.26 17.67 2.86
C GLU A 388 7.69 17.18 2.62
N LEU A 389 7.87 15.89 2.27
CA LEU A 389 9.19 15.28 2.08
C LEU A 389 10.11 15.43 3.30
N ASP A 390 9.58 15.11 4.48
CA ASP A 390 10.25 15.33 5.76
C ASP A 390 11.63 14.65 5.79
N GLY A 391 12.66 15.37 6.21
CA GLY A 391 14.01 14.82 6.38
C GLY A 391 14.88 14.83 5.11
N GLU A 392 14.44 15.50 4.04
CA GLU A 392 15.20 15.71 2.81
C GLU A 392 15.69 14.39 2.18
N PRO A 393 14.80 13.50 1.72
CA PRO A 393 15.21 12.20 1.19
C PRO A 393 16.10 12.31 -0.07
N TYR A 394 16.99 11.35 -0.29
CA TYR A 394 17.78 11.25 -1.53
C TYR A 394 16.96 10.67 -2.68
N ILE A 395 16.09 9.70 -2.37
CA ILE A 395 15.27 8.96 -3.31
C ILE A 395 13.79 9.15 -2.96
N TYR A 396 12.99 9.49 -3.96
CA TYR A 396 11.53 9.39 -3.87
C TYR A 396 11.11 8.00 -4.32
N HIS A 397 10.45 7.23 -3.46
CA HIS A 397 9.85 5.92 -3.82
C HIS A 397 8.33 6.06 -3.98
N TYR A 398 7.85 6.14 -5.22
CA TYR A 398 6.42 6.39 -5.52
C TYR A 398 5.58 5.12 -5.51
N THR A 399 5.63 4.41 -4.38
CA THR A 399 4.89 3.14 -4.18
C THR A 399 3.40 3.36 -3.85
N PHE A 400 3.09 4.45 -3.14
CA PHE A 400 1.73 4.86 -2.80
C PHE A 400 1.21 5.92 -3.78
N GLY A 401 -0.11 5.87 -4.04
CA GLY A 401 -0.79 6.88 -4.85
C GLY A 401 -0.89 8.22 -4.11
N LEU A 402 -0.84 9.30 -4.89
CA LEU A 402 -1.11 10.65 -4.41
C LEU A 402 -2.52 11.04 -4.84
N GLU A 403 -3.44 10.95 -3.88
CA GLU A 403 -4.87 11.00 -4.13
C GLU A 403 -5.52 12.22 -3.49
N PHE A 404 -6.07 13.10 -4.33
CA PHE A 404 -6.69 14.34 -3.88
C PHE A 404 -8.00 14.61 -4.62
N THR A 405 -8.90 15.34 -3.96
CA THR A 405 -9.96 16.08 -4.65
C THR A 405 -9.36 17.26 -5.44
N THR A 406 -10.11 17.84 -6.39
CA THR A 406 -9.61 18.99 -7.17
C THR A 406 -9.36 20.24 -6.33
N ASP A 407 -10.07 20.39 -5.20
CA ASP A 407 -9.85 21.44 -4.19
C ASP A 407 -8.76 21.05 -3.15
N GLY A 408 -8.06 19.94 -3.37
CA GLY A 408 -6.81 19.59 -2.68
C GLY A 408 -6.98 18.91 -1.33
N LEU A 409 -8.14 18.33 -1.05
CA LEU A 409 -8.35 17.50 0.14
C LEU A 409 -7.83 16.08 -0.12
N PRO A 410 -7.00 15.50 0.78
CA PRO A 410 -6.48 14.15 0.57
C PRO A 410 -7.56 13.09 0.76
N VAL A 411 -7.49 12.01 -0.01
CA VAL A 411 -8.42 10.87 0.07
C VAL A 411 -7.68 9.53 0.19
N THR A 412 -8.37 8.52 0.72
CA THR A 412 -7.85 7.16 0.95
C THR A 412 -8.11 6.20 -0.23
N GLY A 413 -8.93 6.62 -1.21
CA GLY A 413 -9.21 5.91 -2.46
C GLY A 413 -8.71 6.70 -3.67
N VAL A 414 -9.17 6.33 -4.86
CA VAL A 414 -8.78 7.04 -6.10
C VAL A 414 -9.37 8.45 -6.10
N GLY A 415 -8.49 9.45 -6.14
CA GLY A 415 -8.84 10.87 -6.16
C GLY A 415 -9.36 11.37 -7.51
N GLU A 416 -9.97 12.56 -7.48
CA GLU A 416 -10.35 13.29 -8.70
C GLU A 416 -9.10 13.74 -9.46
N TRP A 417 -8.07 14.14 -8.69
CA TRP A 417 -6.68 14.18 -9.11
C TRP A 417 -5.94 13.01 -8.46
N SER A 418 -5.31 12.17 -9.27
CA SER A 418 -4.56 11.01 -8.85
C SER A 418 -3.26 10.88 -9.62
N LEU A 419 -2.16 10.74 -8.89
CA LEU A 419 -0.87 10.34 -9.41
C LEU A 419 -0.43 9.02 -8.78
N ASP A 420 -1.10 7.93 -9.16
CA ASP A 420 -0.70 6.56 -8.88
C ASP A 420 -0.14 5.89 -10.15
N LYS A 421 1.05 5.29 -10.06
CA LYS A 421 1.67 4.53 -11.15
C LYS A 421 0.75 3.44 -11.75
N ARG A 422 -0.16 2.88 -10.96
CA ARG A 422 -1.13 1.83 -11.35
C ARG A 422 -2.15 2.31 -12.38
N HIS A 423 -2.31 3.62 -12.55
CA HIS A 423 -3.12 4.21 -13.62
C HIS A 423 -2.47 4.09 -15.01
N PHE A 424 -1.15 3.88 -15.04
CA PHE A 424 -0.31 3.85 -16.23
C PHE A 424 0.24 2.44 -16.50
N MET A 425 -0.54 1.39 -16.18
CA MET A 425 -0.13 -0.01 -16.40
C MET A 425 0.05 -0.35 -17.89
N ASP A 426 -0.86 0.18 -18.72
CA ASP A 426 -0.98 -0.14 -20.15
C ASP A 426 -0.63 1.04 -21.07
N ARG A 427 -0.24 2.19 -20.52
CA ARG A 427 0.10 3.42 -21.26
C ARG A 427 1.08 4.28 -20.48
N TYR A 428 1.81 5.15 -21.18
CA TYR A 428 2.65 6.16 -20.56
C TYR A 428 1.80 7.26 -19.87
N PRO A 429 2.34 7.92 -18.83
CA PRO A 429 1.82 9.21 -18.37
C PRO A 429 1.80 10.25 -19.49
N SER A 430 0.82 11.15 -19.48
CA SER A 430 0.72 12.26 -20.44
C SER A 430 1.95 13.17 -20.36
N LYS A 431 2.43 13.62 -21.52
CA LYS A 431 3.46 14.67 -21.63
C LYS A 431 2.99 16.01 -21.05
N ARG A 432 1.67 16.24 -21.01
CA ARG A 432 0.99 17.38 -20.40
C ARG A 432 0.19 16.91 -19.19
N LEU A 433 0.89 16.39 -18.18
CA LEU A 433 0.27 15.92 -16.93
C LEU A 433 -0.31 17.11 -16.16
N GLU A 434 -1.56 17.01 -15.74
CA GLU A 434 -2.26 18.07 -14.99
C GLU A 434 -1.56 18.35 -13.65
N PRO A 435 -1.32 19.63 -13.30
CA PRO A 435 -0.64 19.98 -12.06
C PRO A 435 -1.44 19.53 -10.84
N PRO A 436 -0.76 19.20 -9.73
CA PRO A 436 -1.44 18.87 -8.49
C PRO A 436 -2.28 20.04 -7.96
N PRO A 437 -3.38 19.77 -7.24
CA PRO A 437 -4.14 20.79 -6.52
C PRO A 437 -3.24 21.64 -5.61
N LYS A 438 -3.64 22.90 -5.35
CA LYS A 438 -2.88 23.85 -4.52
C LYS A 438 -2.43 23.23 -3.18
N CYS A 439 -3.27 22.40 -2.58
CA CYS A 439 -3.08 21.83 -1.24
C CYS A 439 -2.36 20.48 -1.20
N ALA A 440 -1.89 19.94 -2.34
CA ALA A 440 -1.36 18.56 -2.44
C ALA A 440 0.05 18.33 -1.82
N GLY A 441 0.58 19.28 -1.04
CA GLY A 441 1.90 19.18 -0.40
C GLY A 441 3.11 19.17 -1.35
N LEU A 442 4.32 19.25 -0.78
CA LEU A 442 5.57 19.25 -1.55
C LEU A 442 5.82 17.92 -2.28
N ALA A 443 5.43 16.79 -1.70
CA ALA A 443 5.62 15.47 -2.29
C ALA A 443 4.92 15.33 -3.65
N ALA A 444 3.65 15.78 -3.77
CA ALA A 444 2.92 15.72 -5.03
C ALA A 444 3.48 16.68 -6.07
N ARG A 445 3.81 17.91 -5.66
CA ARG A 445 4.48 18.89 -6.56
C ARG A 445 5.81 18.35 -7.09
N THR A 446 6.59 17.72 -6.22
CA THR A 446 7.90 17.15 -6.59
C THR A 446 7.75 15.99 -7.57
N LEU A 447 6.88 15.01 -7.26
CA LEU A 447 6.70 13.85 -8.14
C LEU A 447 6.12 14.26 -9.51
N HIS A 448 5.12 15.14 -9.51
CA HIS A 448 4.55 15.71 -10.73
C HIS A 448 5.64 16.39 -11.58
N ALA A 449 6.45 17.27 -10.97
CA ALA A 449 7.52 17.96 -11.67
C ALA A 449 8.55 16.99 -12.26
N LYS A 450 8.93 15.94 -11.52
CA LYS A 450 9.86 14.90 -11.99
C LYS A 450 9.31 14.14 -13.20
N PHE A 451 8.02 13.80 -13.19
CA PHE A 451 7.36 13.13 -14.32
C PHE A 451 7.25 14.05 -15.53
N ALA A 452 6.74 15.27 -15.32
CA ALA A 452 6.53 16.25 -16.37
C ALA A 452 7.85 16.62 -17.06
N GLU A 453 8.90 16.86 -16.29
CA GLU A 453 10.22 17.23 -16.82
C GLU A 453 10.81 16.14 -17.73
N ALA A 454 10.80 14.88 -17.26
CA ALA A 454 11.30 13.75 -18.05
C ALA A 454 10.45 13.52 -19.31
N ALA A 455 9.12 13.52 -19.17
CA ALA A 455 8.21 13.32 -20.29
C ALA A 455 8.32 14.42 -21.35
N GLN A 456 8.56 15.66 -20.93
CA GLN A 456 8.71 16.81 -21.83
C GLN A 456 10.06 16.81 -22.55
N ALA A 457 11.13 16.43 -21.85
CA ALA A 457 12.50 16.46 -22.39
C ALA A 457 12.82 15.28 -23.32
N LEU A 458 12.19 14.12 -23.12
CA LEU A 458 12.43 12.95 -23.96
C LEU A 458 11.69 13.09 -25.32
N PRO A 459 12.40 12.99 -26.47
CA PRO A 459 11.82 13.27 -27.78
C PRO A 459 10.74 12.27 -28.18
N ASP A 460 10.96 10.98 -27.90
CA ASP A 460 10.07 9.87 -28.25
C ASP A 460 9.17 9.47 -27.07
N TRP A 461 8.66 10.45 -26.33
CA TRP A 461 7.62 10.21 -25.32
C TRP A 461 6.26 10.05 -26.02
N PRO A 462 5.52 8.93 -25.83
CA PRO A 462 4.28 8.69 -26.58
C PRO A 462 3.21 9.77 -26.37
N GLU A 463 2.55 10.16 -27.47
CA GLU A 463 1.36 11.00 -27.45
C GLU A 463 0.12 10.23 -26.97
N GLY A 464 -0.88 10.95 -26.42
CA GLY A 464 -2.11 10.32 -25.92
C GLY A 464 -1.93 9.52 -24.62
N GLY A 465 -0.87 9.81 -23.86
CA GLY A 465 -0.69 9.31 -22.50
C GLY A 465 -1.84 9.73 -21.58
N LYS A 466 -2.05 8.98 -20.49
CA LYS A 466 -3.15 9.27 -19.57
C LYS A 466 -2.80 10.43 -18.63
N GLY A 467 -3.78 11.27 -18.31
CA GLY A 467 -3.61 12.40 -17.38
C GLY A 467 -3.60 11.98 -15.91
N ALA A 468 -3.53 12.97 -15.02
CA ALA A 468 -3.68 12.82 -13.58
C ALA A 468 -5.13 13.05 -13.10
N THR A 469 -6.07 13.35 -14.00
CA THR A 469 -7.48 13.60 -13.65
C THR A 469 -8.44 12.60 -14.29
N GLY A 470 -9.65 12.49 -13.76
CA GLY A 470 -10.70 11.60 -14.31
C GLY A 470 -10.60 10.14 -13.86
N TRP A 471 -9.81 9.87 -12.82
CA TRP A 471 -9.61 8.51 -12.29
C TRP A 471 -10.71 8.09 -11.31
N ALA A 472 -11.20 9.02 -10.48
CA ALA A 472 -12.32 8.78 -9.58
C ALA A 472 -13.61 8.34 -10.30
N SER A 473 -13.79 8.65 -11.58
CA SER A 473 -14.96 8.28 -12.40
C SER A 473 -15.01 6.81 -12.86
N GLY A 474 -14.17 5.93 -12.29
CA GLY A 474 -14.08 4.51 -12.67
C GLY A 474 -15.33 3.65 -12.41
N GLY A 475 -16.34 4.16 -11.69
CA GLY A 475 -17.65 3.52 -11.56
C GLY A 475 -18.66 4.12 -12.53
N LYS A 476 -19.19 3.32 -13.47
CA LYS A 476 -20.41 3.70 -14.22
C LYS A 476 -21.48 4.13 -13.20
N GLY A 477 -21.94 5.38 -13.26
CA GLY A 477 -23.04 5.89 -12.44
C GLY A 477 -22.65 6.75 -11.22
N LEU A 478 -21.37 7.09 -11.04
CA LEU A 478 -20.98 8.14 -10.08
C LEU A 478 -21.51 9.50 -10.56
N PRO A 479 -22.18 10.30 -9.71
CA PRO A 479 -22.56 11.65 -10.06
C PRO A 479 -21.31 12.50 -10.35
N ALA A 480 -21.38 13.33 -11.38
CA ALA A 480 -20.32 14.29 -11.68
C ALA A 480 -20.09 15.21 -10.46
N PRO A 481 -18.84 15.62 -10.17
CA PRO A 481 -18.59 16.64 -9.15
C PRO A 481 -19.46 17.88 -9.41
N LEU A 482 -20.22 18.31 -8.40
CA LEU A 482 -20.99 19.55 -8.48
C LEU A 482 -20.05 20.73 -8.28
N SER A 483 -19.90 21.57 -9.30
CA SER A 483 -19.13 22.81 -9.19
C SER A 483 -19.85 23.80 -8.27
N ASP A 484 -19.11 24.77 -7.72
CA ASP A 484 -19.69 25.81 -6.88
C ASP A 484 -20.74 26.64 -7.65
N GLU A 485 -20.53 26.84 -8.95
CA GLU A 485 -21.50 27.49 -9.84
C GLU A 485 -22.77 26.64 -9.97
N ALA A 486 -22.65 25.33 -10.20
CA ALA A 486 -23.79 24.43 -10.30
C ALA A 486 -24.60 24.36 -8.99
N VAL A 487 -23.91 24.47 -7.84
CA VAL A 487 -24.57 24.59 -6.53
C VAL A 487 -25.30 25.93 -6.39
N ALA A 488 -24.68 27.03 -6.84
CA ALA A 488 -25.27 28.37 -6.75
C ALA A 488 -26.48 28.57 -7.69
N GLU A 489 -26.47 27.94 -8.85
CA GLU A 489 -27.55 28.01 -9.85
C GLU A 489 -28.79 27.17 -9.48
N SER A 490 -28.64 26.20 -8.57
CA SER A 490 -29.73 25.33 -8.12
C SER A 490 -30.20 25.71 -6.72
N GLU A 491 -31.46 26.15 -6.61
CA GLU A 491 -32.09 26.45 -5.32
C GLU A 491 -32.04 25.24 -4.37
N LEU A 492 -32.27 24.03 -4.92
CA LEU A 492 -32.19 22.79 -4.15
C LEU A 492 -30.77 22.54 -3.64
N ALA A 493 -29.76 22.53 -4.50
CA ALA A 493 -28.38 22.27 -4.09
C ALA A 493 -27.87 23.31 -3.09
N SER A 494 -28.15 24.59 -3.35
CA SER A 494 -27.84 25.69 -2.45
C SER A 494 -28.50 25.49 -1.08
N SER A 495 -29.78 25.11 -1.04
CA SER A 495 -30.46 24.82 0.23
C SER A 495 -29.86 23.61 0.95
N LEU A 496 -29.48 22.55 0.24
CA LEU A 496 -28.93 21.33 0.84
C LEU A 496 -27.60 21.57 1.54
N VAL A 497 -26.70 22.36 0.92
CA VAL A 497 -25.38 22.63 1.51
C VAL A 497 -25.41 23.75 2.56
N ARG A 498 -26.37 24.69 2.48
CA ARG A 498 -26.39 25.89 3.35
C ARG A 498 -27.28 25.77 4.58
N ARG A 499 -28.38 25.00 4.52
CA ARG A 499 -29.49 25.10 5.50
C ARG A 499 -29.81 23.87 6.30
N GLY A 500 -29.13 22.74 6.14
CA GLY A 500 -29.44 21.67 7.06
C GLY A 500 -28.74 20.36 6.88
N ALA A 501 -28.52 19.79 8.04
CA ALA A 501 -28.43 18.38 8.26
C ALA A 501 -29.81 17.72 8.15
N TRP A 502 -29.80 16.45 7.74
CA TRP A 502 -30.99 15.66 7.54
C TRP A 502 -30.91 14.38 8.35
N SER A 503 -32.01 13.94 8.93
CA SER A 503 -32.14 12.55 9.37
C SER A 503 -32.37 11.67 8.15
N TRP A 504 -31.95 10.41 8.22
CA TRP A 504 -32.24 9.44 7.17
C TRP A 504 -32.46 8.06 7.79
N ALA A 505 -33.58 7.41 7.43
CA ALA A 505 -33.92 6.04 7.85
C ALA A 505 -33.90 5.85 9.38
N GLY A 506 -34.24 6.89 10.14
CA GLY A 506 -34.23 6.87 11.61
C GLY A 506 -32.84 6.80 12.24
N SER A 507 -31.76 6.99 11.47
CA SER A 507 -30.41 6.98 12.01
C SER A 507 -30.13 8.18 12.92
N LYS A 508 -29.31 7.96 13.95
CA LYS A 508 -28.90 9.00 14.92
C LYS A 508 -27.87 9.97 14.37
N LYS A 509 -27.15 9.58 13.32
CA LYS A 509 -26.16 10.44 12.65
C LYS A 509 -26.83 11.15 11.48
N PRO A 510 -26.47 12.41 11.21
CA PRO A 510 -27.08 13.15 10.12
C PRO A 510 -26.48 12.79 8.76
N LEU A 511 -27.28 13.02 7.71
CA LEU A 511 -26.86 13.21 6.33
C LEU A 511 -26.55 14.69 6.10
N LEU A 512 -25.32 14.97 5.65
CA LEU A 512 -24.80 16.30 5.37
C LEU A 512 -24.34 16.37 3.91
N PHE A 513 -24.72 17.44 3.22
CA PHE A 513 -24.28 17.72 1.85
C PHE A 513 -23.25 18.85 1.85
N TYR A 514 -22.19 18.67 1.09
CA TYR A 514 -21.12 19.64 0.92
C TYR A 514 -20.95 20.02 -0.55
N LYS A 515 -20.38 21.20 -0.77
CA LYS A 515 -19.85 21.64 -2.07
C LYS A 515 -18.87 20.62 -2.64
N GLY A 516 -18.69 20.62 -3.97
CA GLY A 516 -17.87 19.61 -4.66
C GLY A 516 -18.55 18.23 -4.78
N GLY A 517 -19.85 18.12 -4.50
CA GLY A 517 -20.59 16.87 -4.61
C GLY A 517 -20.20 15.82 -3.55
N ARG A 518 -19.74 16.25 -2.38
CA ARG A 518 -19.39 15.36 -1.25
C ARG A 518 -20.53 15.30 -0.23
N ALA A 519 -20.71 14.17 0.41
CA ALA A 519 -21.67 14.03 1.50
C ALA A 519 -21.08 13.19 2.64
N ALA A 520 -21.46 13.54 3.87
CA ALA A 520 -21.27 12.68 5.04
C ALA A 520 -22.62 12.06 5.38
N THR A 521 -22.64 10.76 5.58
CA THR A 521 -23.85 9.97 5.80
C THR A 521 -23.75 9.24 7.13
N PRO A 522 -24.85 8.65 7.63
CA PRO A 522 -24.79 7.90 8.87
C PRO A 522 -23.77 6.73 8.87
N TRP A 523 -23.45 6.22 7.67
CA TRP A 523 -22.64 5.01 7.50
C TRP A 523 -21.21 5.28 6.99
N GLY A 524 -20.91 6.49 6.53
CA GLY A 524 -19.63 6.84 5.93
C GLY A 524 -19.74 8.01 4.96
N SER A 525 -18.75 8.17 4.08
CA SER A 525 -18.80 9.19 3.03
C SER A 525 -19.61 8.75 1.80
N ALA A 526 -20.06 9.74 1.04
CA ALA A 526 -20.79 9.54 -0.21
C ALA A 526 -20.48 10.65 -1.21
N ARG A 527 -20.84 10.39 -2.47
CA ARG A 527 -20.84 11.39 -3.54
C ARG A 527 -22.26 11.72 -3.96
N TRP A 528 -22.57 12.98 -4.21
CA TRP A 528 -23.90 13.41 -4.65
C TRP A 528 -23.84 14.33 -5.86
N GLY A 529 -24.94 14.33 -6.61
CA GLY A 529 -25.17 15.17 -7.78
C GLY A 529 -26.65 15.46 -8.00
N LEU A 530 -26.92 16.36 -8.93
CA LEU A 530 -28.28 16.67 -9.37
C LEU A 530 -28.61 15.92 -10.66
N GLU A 531 -29.83 15.40 -10.74
CA GLU A 531 -30.42 14.87 -11.96
C GLU A 531 -31.19 15.97 -12.70
N LEU A 532 -31.40 15.76 -14.01
CA LEU A 532 -32.13 16.71 -14.87
C LEU A 532 -33.57 16.97 -14.41
N ASP A 533 -34.17 16.01 -13.70
CA ASP A 533 -35.53 16.10 -13.18
C ASP A 533 -35.60 16.71 -11.76
N GLY A 534 -34.49 17.27 -11.28
CA GLY A 534 -34.40 17.91 -9.96
C GLY A 534 -34.24 16.96 -8.78
N ALA A 535 -34.11 15.65 -9.01
CA ALA A 535 -33.76 14.72 -7.95
C ALA A 535 -32.27 14.78 -7.60
N VAL A 536 -31.93 14.35 -6.39
CA VAL A 536 -30.54 14.21 -5.93
C VAL A 536 -30.12 12.76 -6.06
N ARG A 537 -29.06 12.49 -6.84
CA ARG A 537 -28.41 11.18 -6.85
C ARG A 537 -27.34 11.14 -5.77
N LEU A 538 -27.40 10.15 -4.89
CA LEU A 538 -26.41 9.89 -3.85
C LEU A 538 -25.80 8.50 -4.03
N HIS A 539 -24.47 8.42 -4.09
CA HIS A 539 -23.71 7.18 -4.22
C HIS A 539 -22.99 6.86 -2.90
N LEU A 540 -23.41 5.78 -2.25
CA LEU A 540 -22.89 5.30 -0.97
C LEU A 540 -21.82 4.19 -1.15
N GLY A 541 -21.07 4.24 -2.25
CA GLY A 541 -20.10 3.19 -2.57
C GLY A 541 -20.72 1.85 -2.95
N GLN A 542 -19.87 0.85 -3.13
CA GLN A 542 -20.28 -0.47 -3.68
C GLN A 542 -21.23 -1.25 -2.76
N ALA A 543 -21.04 -1.15 -1.44
CA ALA A 543 -21.81 -1.95 -0.49
C ALA A 543 -23.27 -1.50 -0.37
N CYS A 544 -23.53 -0.19 -0.52
CA CYS A 544 -24.84 0.39 -0.27
C CYS A 544 -25.51 0.97 -1.53
N GLY A 545 -24.79 1.03 -2.65
CA GLY A 545 -25.32 1.39 -3.95
C GLY A 545 -25.70 2.86 -4.11
N SER A 546 -26.49 3.14 -5.14
CA SER A 546 -26.96 4.49 -5.46
C SER A 546 -28.43 4.69 -5.11
N TRP A 547 -28.74 5.88 -4.62
CA TRP A 547 -30.06 6.30 -4.17
C TRP A 547 -30.48 7.57 -4.89
N LEU A 548 -31.77 7.65 -5.23
CA LEU A 548 -32.41 8.82 -5.78
C LEU A 548 -33.30 9.45 -4.70
N LEU A 549 -32.95 10.66 -4.29
CA LEU A 549 -33.63 11.43 -3.25
C LEU A 549 -34.48 12.52 -3.90
N ARG A 550 -35.77 12.57 -3.55
CA ARG A 550 -36.71 13.60 -3.99
C ARG A 550 -37.18 14.41 -2.79
N PHE A 551 -36.87 15.70 -2.82
CA PHE A 551 -37.15 16.62 -1.72
C PHE A 551 -38.50 17.31 -1.91
N SER A 552 -39.26 17.42 -0.82
CA SER A 552 -40.51 18.19 -0.73
C SER A 552 -40.53 18.95 0.60
N GLY A 553 -40.07 20.20 0.56
CA GLY A 553 -39.94 21.04 1.75
C GLY A 553 -38.92 20.47 2.74
N ALA A 554 -39.36 20.16 3.96
CA ALA A 554 -38.52 19.64 5.03
C ALA A 554 -38.41 18.10 5.06
N ARG A 555 -38.87 17.41 4.01
CA ARG A 555 -38.83 15.94 3.89
C ARG A 555 -38.23 15.52 2.56
N PHE A 556 -37.70 14.30 2.50
CA PHE A 556 -37.37 13.63 1.25
C PHE A 556 -37.79 12.17 1.26
N GLU A 557 -38.10 11.67 0.08
CA GLU A 557 -38.24 10.24 -0.21
C GLU A 557 -36.99 9.76 -0.95
N ALA A 558 -36.46 8.59 -0.57
CA ALA A 558 -35.27 8.01 -1.18
C ALA A 558 -35.58 6.62 -1.73
N THR A 559 -35.19 6.38 -2.99
CA THR A 559 -35.36 5.09 -3.65
C THR A 559 -34.02 4.56 -4.14
N SER A 560 -33.73 3.29 -3.90
CA SER A 560 -32.50 2.65 -4.38
C SER A 560 -32.70 2.06 -5.78
N SER A 561 -31.59 1.84 -6.48
CA SER A 561 -31.62 1.07 -7.74
C SER A 561 -32.14 -0.36 -7.58
N ALA A 562 -32.16 -0.89 -6.36
CA ALA A 562 -32.71 -2.22 -6.02
C ALA A 562 -34.20 -2.18 -5.65
N GLY A 563 -34.86 -1.02 -5.72
CA GLY A 563 -36.29 -0.87 -5.44
C GLY A 563 -36.65 -0.70 -3.95
N HIS A 564 -35.67 -0.56 -3.06
CA HIS A 564 -35.93 -0.20 -1.67
C HIS A 564 -36.31 1.28 -1.56
N ALA A 565 -37.23 1.59 -0.65
CA ALA A 565 -37.66 2.95 -0.37
C ALA A 565 -37.50 3.28 1.12
N THR A 566 -37.15 4.53 1.39
CA THR A 566 -37.04 5.08 2.75
C THR A 566 -37.27 6.60 2.66
N SER A 567 -37.16 7.30 3.79
CA SER A 567 -37.35 8.74 3.86
C SER A 567 -36.43 9.38 4.89
N GLY A 568 -36.39 10.70 4.84
CA GLY A 568 -35.75 11.50 5.86
C GLY A 568 -36.38 12.88 5.97
N GLU A 569 -35.96 13.61 7.00
CA GLU A 569 -36.48 14.94 7.30
C GLU A 569 -35.36 15.86 7.75
N ARG A 570 -35.56 17.16 7.52
CA ARG A 570 -34.58 18.17 7.90
C ARG A 570 -34.55 18.28 9.42
N LEU A 571 -33.35 18.25 10.00
CA LEU A 571 -33.17 18.49 11.42
C LEU A 571 -33.43 19.95 11.75
N LEU A 572 -33.94 20.21 12.96
CA LEU A 572 -34.13 21.57 13.44
C LEU A 572 -32.77 22.22 13.75
N PRO A 573 -32.63 23.54 13.57
CA PRO A 573 -31.46 24.27 14.02
C PRO A 573 -31.19 24.07 15.51
N ALA A 574 -29.91 24.12 15.90
CA ALA A 574 -29.51 24.02 17.29
C ALA A 574 -30.14 25.15 18.13
N ALA A 575 -30.53 24.86 19.37
CA ALA A 575 -31.07 25.87 20.27
C ALA A 575 -30.05 26.98 20.53
N GLY A 576 -30.41 28.24 20.24
CA GLY A 576 -29.51 29.39 20.34
C GLY A 576 -28.70 29.69 19.08
N ALA A 577 -28.93 28.96 17.97
CA ALA A 577 -28.44 29.33 16.66
C ALA A 577 -29.10 30.66 16.20
N GLY A 578 -28.31 31.52 15.59
CA GLY A 578 -28.71 32.77 14.96
C GLY A 578 -27.77 33.05 13.80
N ALA A 579 -28.16 33.92 12.85
CA ALA A 579 -27.40 34.17 11.63
C ALA A 579 -25.90 34.34 11.90
N ALA A 580 -25.11 33.37 11.47
CA ALA A 580 -23.69 33.26 11.82
C ALA A 580 -22.76 33.93 10.82
N SER A 581 -23.24 34.12 9.60
CA SER A 581 -22.41 34.54 8.48
C SER A 581 -22.48 36.06 8.27
N THR A 582 -21.35 36.71 8.49
CA THR A 582 -20.96 37.89 7.69
C THR A 582 -20.35 37.42 6.37
N THR A 583 -20.12 38.32 5.42
CA THR A 583 -19.46 38.01 4.14
C THR A 583 -18.06 37.39 4.30
N ALA A 584 -17.41 37.53 5.46
CA ALA A 584 -16.05 37.05 5.70
C ALA A 584 -15.92 35.52 5.80
N PHE A 585 -16.97 34.81 6.20
CA PHE A 585 -16.95 33.35 6.44
C PHE A 585 -17.98 32.57 5.62
N ASP A 586 -18.63 33.20 4.62
CA ASP A 586 -19.60 32.51 3.75
C ASP A 586 -18.98 31.30 3.03
N TRP A 587 -17.68 31.35 2.75
CA TRP A 587 -16.93 30.24 2.16
C TRP A 587 -16.98 28.96 3.02
N LEU A 588 -17.09 29.09 4.35
CA LEU A 588 -17.14 27.97 5.29
C LEU A 588 -18.48 27.22 5.20
N VAL A 589 -19.57 27.92 4.89
CA VAL A 589 -20.91 27.35 4.76
C VAL A 589 -20.93 26.33 3.62
N GLY A 590 -21.36 25.10 3.94
CA GLY A 590 -21.38 23.99 2.99
C GLY A 590 -20.01 23.48 2.53
N SER A 591 -18.90 24.02 3.07
CA SER A 591 -17.56 23.46 2.85
C SER A 591 -17.31 22.27 3.77
N GLY A 592 -16.43 21.36 3.35
CA GLY A 592 -16.10 20.17 4.12
C GLY A 592 -16.16 18.88 3.30
N PRO A 593 -16.16 17.72 3.97
CA PRO A 593 -16.31 17.57 5.43
C PRO A 593 -15.07 18.04 6.21
N TRP A 594 -15.30 18.69 7.35
CA TRP A 594 -14.27 19.08 8.31
C TRP A 594 -14.16 18.06 9.44
N ALA A 595 -13.03 18.03 10.14
CA ALA A 595 -12.78 17.15 11.27
C ALA A 595 -12.03 17.89 12.36
N TRP A 596 -12.35 17.57 13.61
CA TRP A 596 -11.65 18.07 14.79
C TRP A 596 -10.87 16.93 15.41
N THR A 597 -9.55 17.10 15.58
CA THR A 597 -8.61 16.05 16.03
C THR A 597 -8.79 14.71 15.30
N GLY A 598 -9.10 14.78 14.00
CA GLY A 598 -9.31 13.61 13.14
C GLY A 598 -10.72 12.98 13.22
N VAL A 599 -11.61 13.52 14.06
CA VAL A 599 -13.00 13.07 14.20
C VAL A 599 -13.91 13.92 13.31
N ALA A 600 -14.49 13.27 12.31
CA ALA A 600 -15.43 13.83 11.33
C ALA A 600 -16.86 13.31 11.59
N PRO A 601 -17.91 13.96 11.03
CA PRO A 601 -17.88 15.22 10.31
C PRO A 601 -18.16 16.44 11.20
N LEU A 602 -17.57 17.57 10.84
CA LEU A 602 -18.04 18.90 11.18
C LEU A 602 -18.75 19.52 9.98
N GLY A 603 -19.87 20.21 10.22
CA GLY A 603 -20.64 20.92 9.19
C GLY A 603 -21.12 22.28 9.68
N PHE A 604 -20.87 23.33 8.90
CA PHE A 604 -21.20 24.71 9.22
C PHE A 604 -22.34 25.21 8.32
N PHE A 605 -23.41 25.72 8.94
CA PHE A 605 -24.62 26.18 8.25
C PHE A 605 -24.87 27.68 8.45
N GLU A 606 -25.60 28.30 7.52
CA GLU A 606 -25.76 29.77 7.45
C GLU A 606 -26.56 30.36 8.63
N ASP A 607 -27.40 29.54 9.26
CA ASP A 607 -28.20 29.87 10.43
C ASP A 607 -27.40 29.82 11.75
N GLY A 608 -26.10 29.50 11.67
CA GLY A 608 -25.22 29.34 12.83
C GLY A 608 -25.25 27.98 13.48
N SER A 609 -25.98 27.02 12.92
CA SER A 609 -25.91 25.63 13.34
C SER A 609 -24.54 25.03 12.99
N LEU A 610 -23.96 24.31 13.95
CA LEU A 610 -22.74 23.52 13.79
C LEU A 610 -23.10 22.06 14.08
N VAL A 611 -22.92 21.18 13.10
CA VAL A 611 -22.99 19.73 13.33
C VAL A 611 -21.63 19.23 13.72
N THR A 612 -21.59 18.39 14.76
CA THR A 612 -20.37 17.75 15.24
C THR A 612 -20.56 16.24 15.39
N PRO A 613 -19.48 15.46 15.48
CA PRO A 613 -19.56 14.02 15.75
C PRO A 613 -20.21 13.69 17.10
N TRP A 614 -20.28 14.65 18.01
CA TRP A 614 -20.76 14.48 19.38
C TRP A 614 -22.16 15.08 19.60
N GLY A 615 -22.76 15.68 18.58
CA GLY A 615 -24.06 16.34 18.65
C GLY A 615 -24.06 17.71 18.00
N GLU A 616 -25.05 18.50 18.37
CA GLU A 616 -25.29 19.83 17.80
C GLU A 616 -24.53 20.90 18.59
N GLY A 617 -24.16 21.95 17.88
CA GLY A 617 -23.44 23.10 18.39
C GLY A 617 -23.83 24.37 17.64
N THR A 618 -23.18 25.48 17.99
CA THR A 618 -23.36 26.77 17.31
C THR A 618 -22.03 27.37 16.90
N TRP A 619 -22.03 28.21 15.88
CA TRP A 619 -20.84 28.94 15.44
C TRP A 619 -21.21 30.34 14.94
N GLY A 620 -20.21 31.20 14.78
CA GLY A 620 -20.35 32.51 14.15
C GLY A 620 -19.06 33.31 14.19
N GLU A 621 -19.04 34.48 13.57
CA GLU A 621 -17.87 35.37 13.62
C GLU A 621 -17.50 35.71 15.07
N HIS A 622 -16.21 35.64 15.39
CA HIS A 622 -15.75 35.93 16.74
C HIS A 622 -15.84 37.44 17.04
N PRO A 623 -16.54 37.87 18.11
CA PRO A 623 -16.89 39.28 18.32
C PRO A 623 -15.67 40.20 18.51
N SER A 624 -14.55 39.68 19.00
CA SER A 624 -13.34 40.45 19.32
C SER A 624 -12.07 39.97 18.65
N ALA A 625 -12.13 38.92 17.81
CA ALA A 625 -10.94 38.30 17.24
C ALA A 625 -11.07 38.24 15.72
N SER A 626 -10.52 39.25 15.04
CA SER A 626 -10.55 39.33 13.59
C SER A 626 -9.98 38.06 12.94
N GLY A 627 -10.63 37.58 11.88
CA GLY A 627 -10.26 36.36 11.17
C GLY A 627 -10.43 35.07 11.99
N ALA A 628 -11.26 35.08 13.03
CA ALA A 628 -11.65 33.87 13.78
C ALA A 628 -13.18 33.73 13.83
N ILE A 629 -13.61 32.49 14.05
CA ILE A 629 -14.98 32.20 14.47
C ILE A 629 -14.98 31.78 15.95
N PHE A 630 -16.11 31.98 16.63
CA PHE A 630 -16.41 31.14 17.79
C PHE A 630 -17.08 29.85 17.30
N ALA A 631 -16.81 28.74 17.96
CA ALA A 631 -17.47 27.46 17.75
C ALA A 631 -17.77 26.81 19.09
N ASN A 632 -19.02 26.44 19.32
CA ASN A 632 -19.48 25.73 20.50
C ASN A 632 -19.67 24.25 20.17
N PHE A 633 -18.75 23.42 20.67
CA PHE A 633 -18.81 21.96 20.54
C PHE A 633 -19.51 21.38 21.78
N VAL A 634 -20.85 21.23 21.72
CA VAL A 634 -21.64 20.58 22.78
C VAL A 634 -21.41 21.21 24.17
N GLY A 635 -21.54 22.53 24.26
CA GLY A 635 -21.37 23.33 25.48
C GLY A 635 -19.95 23.84 25.72
N GLN A 636 -18.96 23.45 24.92
CA GLN A 636 -17.59 23.95 25.03
C GLN A 636 -17.32 24.99 23.95
N GLU A 637 -17.09 26.24 24.34
CA GLU A 637 -16.80 27.34 23.41
C GLU A 637 -15.31 27.41 23.08
N HIS A 638 -15.01 27.56 21.79
CA HIS A 638 -13.66 27.65 21.25
C HIS A 638 -13.53 28.87 20.33
N THR A 639 -12.34 29.47 20.31
CA THR A 639 -11.91 30.35 19.23
C THR A 639 -11.24 29.49 18.15
N VAL A 640 -11.75 29.54 16.92
CA VAL A 640 -11.23 28.75 15.80
C VAL A 640 -10.66 29.66 14.73
N ARG A 641 -9.44 29.35 14.28
CA ARG A 641 -8.72 30.06 13.22
C ARG A 641 -8.39 29.08 12.10
N PHE A 642 -8.95 29.33 10.92
CA PHE A 642 -8.67 28.55 9.73
C PHE A 642 -7.33 28.98 9.11
N GLY A 643 -6.53 27.99 8.72
CA GLY A 643 -5.32 28.17 7.93
C GLY A 643 -5.57 27.86 6.46
N GLU A 644 -4.49 27.75 5.69
CA GLU A 644 -4.57 27.25 4.32
C GLU A 644 -4.77 25.73 4.29
N CYS A 645 -5.07 25.19 3.10
CA CYS A 645 -5.01 23.76 2.81
C CYS A 645 -5.79 22.89 3.80
N TRP A 646 -7.07 23.22 4.00
CA TRP A 646 -7.97 22.44 4.84
C TRP A 646 -7.47 22.25 6.27
N SER A 647 -6.89 23.30 6.88
CA SER A 647 -6.42 23.26 8.28
C SER A 647 -7.10 24.31 9.15
N PHE A 648 -7.21 24.03 10.45
CA PHE A 648 -7.57 25.03 11.45
C PHE A 648 -6.96 24.71 12.81
N VAL A 649 -6.80 25.74 13.64
CA VAL A 649 -6.47 25.63 15.06
C VAL A 649 -7.66 26.09 15.88
N SER A 650 -8.01 25.31 16.89
CA SER A 650 -9.08 25.59 17.83
C SER A 650 -8.49 25.74 19.23
N THR A 651 -8.86 26.80 19.95
CA THR A 651 -8.44 27.05 21.33
C THR A 651 -9.67 27.10 22.22
N ARG A 652 -9.77 26.19 23.20
CA ARG A 652 -10.89 26.13 24.14
C ARG A 652 -10.85 27.31 25.10
N LYS A 653 -12.00 27.96 25.31
CA LYS A 653 -12.08 29.18 26.13
C LYS A 653 -11.90 28.93 27.64
N SER A 654 -12.32 27.76 28.13
CA SER A 654 -12.31 27.46 29.57
C SER A 654 -10.91 27.30 30.16
N ASP A 655 -9.96 26.77 29.39
CA ASP A 655 -8.63 26.40 29.88
C ASP A 655 -7.50 26.64 28.86
N GLY A 656 -7.80 27.15 27.67
CA GLY A 656 -6.82 27.44 26.64
C GLY A 656 -6.28 26.20 25.92
N GLU A 657 -6.91 25.03 26.06
CA GLU A 657 -6.47 23.81 25.37
C GLU A 657 -6.49 24.04 23.85
N ARG A 658 -5.37 23.72 23.19
CA ARG A 658 -5.21 23.87 21.75
C ARG A 658 -5.39 22.52 21.06
N ALA A 659 -6.24 22.49 20.05
CA ALA A 659 -6.46 21.36 19.17
C ALA A 659 -6.26 21.78 17.70
N VAL A 660 -5.83 20.84 16.88
CA VAL A 660 -5.78 20.99 15.43
C VAL A 660 -6.93 20.23 14.79
N GLY A 661 -7.46 20.80 13.72
CA GLY A 661 -8.41 20.12 12.86
C GLY A 661 -8.13 20.43 11.41
N GLY A 662 -8.87 19.76 10.54
CA GLY A 662 -8.71 19.91 9.12
C GLY A 662 -9.78 19.17 8.34
N GLY A 663 -9.76 19.31 7.02
CA GLY A 663 -10.67 18.56 6.17
C GLY A 663 -10.38 17.06 6.25
N LYS A 664 -11.44 16.25 6.17
CA LYS A 664 -11.31 14.78 6.15
C LYS A 664 -12.52 14.17 5.48
N ILE A 665 -12.28 13.32 4.49
CA ILE A 665 -13.32 12.44 3.93
C ILE A 665 -13.15 11.08 4.61
N ASP A 666 -14.17 10.65 5.35
CA ASP A 666 -14.19 9.28 5.90
C ASP A 666 -14.31 8.24 4.77
N ALA A 667 -14.02 6.97 5.06
CA ALA A 667 -14.16 5.92 4.07
C ALA A 667 -15.63 5.74 3.61
N GLU A 668 -15.81 5.23 2.40
CA GLU A 668 -17.12 4.76 1.94
C GLU A 668 -17.68 3.70 2.91
N PRO A 669 -19.01 3.63 3.07
CA PRO A 669 -19.62 2.68 3.97
C PRO A 669 -19.38 1.24 3.50
N LYS A 670 -19.05 0.37 4.45
CA LYS A 670 -18.93 -1.08 4.21
C LYS A 670 -20.27 -1.81 4.28
N GLU A 671 -21.25 -1.20 4.95
CA GLU A 671 -22.61 -1.69 5.14
C GLU A 671 -23.54 -0.53 5.50
N CYS A 672 -24.83 -0.66 5.20
CA CYS A 672 -25.88 0.32 5.54
C CYS A 672 -27.11 -0.42 6.09
N PRO A 673 -27.06 -0.88 7.36
CA PRO A 673 -28.06 -1.80 7.90
C PRO A 673 -29.46 -1.18 7.97
N GLU A 674 -29.58 0.10 8.30
CA GLU A 674 -30.86 0.82 8.33
C GLU A 674 -31.48 1.01 6.92
N LEU A 675 -30.72 0.79 5.84
CA LEU A 675 -31.22 0.81 4.47
C LEU A 675 -31.56 -0.59 3.92
N ALA A 676 -31.18 -1.65 4.62
CA ALA A 676 -31.31 -3.04 4.16
C ALA A 676 -32.65 -3.70 4.50
N ALA A 677 -33.51 -3.06 5.29
CA ALA A 677 -34.81 -3.59 5.66
C ALA A 677 -35.91 -3.06 4.72
N PRO A 678 -36.76 -3.92 4.12
CA PRO A 678 -38.05 -3.46 3.66
C PRO A 678 -38.83 -3.02 4.90
N HIS A 679 -39.17 -1.74 5.00
CA HIS A 679 -40.22 -1.33 5.93
C HIS A 679 -41.48 -2.12 5.54
N ALA A 680 -41.89 -3.02 6.43
CA ALA A 680 -43.09 -3.85 6.30
C ALA A 680 -44.36 -3.00 6.48
#